data_AF-A0A1V1X177-F1
#
_entry.id   AF-A0A1V1X177-F1
#
_cell.length_a   1.000
_cell.length_b   1.000
_cell.length_c   1.000
_cell.angle_alpha   90.00
_cell.angle_beta   90.00
_cell.angle_gamma   90.00
#
_symmetry.space_group_name_H-M   'P 1'
#
loop_
_entity.id
_entity.type
_entity.pdbx_description
1 polymer ?
#
loop_
_entity_poly.entity_id
_entity_poly.type
_entity_poly.pdbx_seq_one_letter_code
_entity_poly.pdbx_strand_id
1 'polypeptide(L)'
;MHKEIGPIRIEALHIIIVITESGNISIACALDFNAELGPIHTTVNKIGLKVLLDFINNAGKKLGQPSYSVDFLPPIGAGLSIDSGVIIGGGYLELDNENKRYAGILELKFGEIGLIAIGLITTRMPDGSKGFSLLINIGVTFSPPIQLSFGFVLGGVGGLLGFNRTMLTDVLRDGLKNRTLDSILFPEDPIANASKIISDLRAVFPPEEGRFVIGPMVKLGWGSPALITADIGIFIELPQPIRIAILGQIAATFPDPETVIVEIHIDVIGIIDFGKKELSIDASIYDSRIYQLILNGDAALRWSWGDNPVFVVSLGGFHPRFSPPPSISNMHRLSLSISQSSSLQIFCWTYQALTSNSLQFGAGVEFYASAAGATVEGGLSFDALIYFNPFAFSIDMAGHLVARYKGHRLAGVYLSLSLSGPSPWHARGTATFEILFWDISVGFDETWGRSDNQRLPAIDPWLGSADDDIMGLREALELKTSWGSRLPAYANMFEALKEIEETESEEAAIEQPERILMHSAGRIEIRQKILPFGIHLDKVGNNPVRDHNDFIVESVNVNIGASTLSLNQEPLLENFSRGQYKKLNKTQRLTLPSFEKMQAGILAGADAVYFLQSKSKHTDLAYESILINPDLTSTQATNPELAKAGWHNTKYLMRRNAVKQSGLVNAGKGKYTTPGKSSKIMILEEGYLIVRTDDLSLVTFDQDWPTNDGKLTRIKADELMDKYLQENPDKKLQVISAYEHEEAA
;
A
#
# COMPACT_ATOMS: atom_id res chain seq x y z
N MET A 1 -29.06 -10.64 41.97
CA MET A 1 -29.22 -11.17 43.34
C MET A 1 -27.93 -10.87 44.05
N HIS A 2 -27.86 -9.82 44.86
CA HIS A 2 -26.63 -9.45 45.57
C HIS A 2 -26.60 -10.16 46.92
N LYS A 3 -25.90 -11.29 47.00
CA LYS A 3 -25.83 -12.11 48.23
C LYS A 3 -24.39 -12.48 48.54
N GLU A 4 -23.97 -12.17 49.75
CA GLU A 4 -22.60 -12.41 50.24
C GLU A 4 -22.55 -13.69 51.07
N ILE A 5 -21.59 -14.56 50.76
CA ILE A 5 -21.36 -15.85 51.42
C ILE A 5 -19.85 -15.97 51.67
N GLY A 6 -19.42 -15.54 52.86
CA GLY A 6 -17.99 -15.49 53.19
C GLY A 6 -17.24 -14.55 52.25
N PRO A 7 -16.07 -14.94 51.69
CA PRO A 7 -15.30 -14.10 50.77
C PRO A 7 -15.93 -13.99 49.37
N ILE A 8 -17.08 -14.63 49.11
CA ILE A 8 -17.72 -14.71 47.80
C ILE A 8 -19.01 -13.90 47.79
N ARG A 9 -19.13 -12.94 46.89
CA ARG A 9 -20.33 -12.14 46.63
C ARG A 9 -20.95 -12.56 45.31
N ILE A 10 -22.15 -13.13 45.36
CA ILE A 10 -22.93 -13.44 44.17
C ILE A 10 -23.59 -12.14 43.69
N GLU A 11 -23.43 -11.80 42.42
CA GLU A 11 -24.01 -10.59 41.81
C GLU A 11 -25.31 -10.91 41.07
N ALA A 12 -25.29 -11.99 40.27
CA ALA A 12 -26.42 -12.37 39.44
C ALA A 12 -26.58 -13.90 39.33
N LEU A 13 -27.84 -14.31 39.17
CA LEU A 13 -28.22 -15.66 38.77
C LEU A 13 -28.99 -15.53 37.46
N HIS A 14 -28.46 -16.15 36.41
CA HIS A 14 -29.04 -16.24 35.09
C HIS A 14 -29.73 -17.59 34.95
N ILE A 15 -30.99 -17.59 34.53
CA ILE A 15 -31.73 -18.80 34.20
C ILE A 15 -32.26 -18.65 32.78
N ILE A 16 -31.86 -19.56 31.90
CA ILE A 16 -32.29 -19.59 30.50
C ILE A 16 -33.02 -20.91 30.27
N ILE A 17 -34.24 -20.84 29.74
CA ILE A 17 -35.03 -22.01 29.35
C ILE A 17 -35.26 -21.93 27.85
N VAL A 18 -34.79 -22.92 27.11
CA VAL A 18 -34.96 -23.04 25.66
C VAL A 18 -35.73 -24.31 25.36
N ILE A 19 -36.78 -24.20 24.55
CA ILE A 19 -37.48 -25.36 23.98
C ILE A 19 -36.94 -25.52 22.56
N THR A 20 -36.32 -26.67 22.27
CA THR A 20 -35.78 -26.96 20.94
C THR A 20 -36.91 -27.32 19.97
N GLU A 21 -36.65 -27.22 18.66
CA GLU A 21 -37.61 -27.65 17.62
C GLU A 21 -37.98 -29.14 17.73
N SER A 22 -37.10 -29.95 18.32
CA SER A 22 -37.37 -31.35 18.67
C SER A 22 -38.22 -31.54 19.94
N GLY A 23 -38.74 -30.47 20.55
CA GLY A 23 -39.56 -30.57 21.78
C GLY A 23 -38.77 -30.87 23.06
N ASN A 24 -37.43 -30.82 23.04
CA ASN A 24 -36.60 -30.99 24.23
C ASN A 24 -36.52 -29.68 25.00
N ILE A 25 -36.39 -29.76 26.33
CA ILE A 25 -36.27 -28.60 27.20
C ILE A 25 -34.83 -28.50 27.70
N SER A 26 -34.15 -27.41 27.38
CA SER A 26 -32.82 -27.08 27.88
C SER A 26 -32.93 -25.98 28.93
N ILE A 27 -32.53 -26.27 30.16
CA ILE A 27 -32.48 -25.32 31.28
C ILE A 27 -31.02 -25.04 31.59
N ALA A 28 -30.57 -23.79 31.48
CA ALA A 28 -29.23 -23.36 31.90
C ALA A 28 -29.34 -22.43 33.10
N CYS A 29 -28.62 -22.75 34.17
CA CYS A 29 -28.49 -21.91 35.36
C CYS A 29 -27.02 -21.47 35.47
N ALA A 30 -26.75 -20.18 35.50
CA ALA A 30 -25.41 -19.63 35.57
C ALA A 30 -25.31 -18.51 36.61
N LEU A 31 -24.17 -18.38 37.27
CA LEU A 31 -23.91 -17.40 38.32
C LEU A 31 -22.82 -16.43 37.86
N ASP A 32 -23.00 -15.17 38.20
CA ASP A 32 -21.91 -14.19 38.24
C ASP A 32 -21.53 -13.98 39.71
N PHE A 33 -20.25 -14.12 40.03
CA PHE A 33 -19.77 -13.89 41.39
C PHE A 33 -18.42 -13.20 41.41
N ASN A 34 -18.22 -12.44 42.47
CA ASN A 34 -16.97 -11.81 42.86
C ASN A 34 -16.42 -12.52 44.09
N ALA A 35 -15.10 -12.63 44.23
CA ALA A 35 -14.46 -13.19 45.40
C ALA A 35 -13.24 -12.37 45.80
N GLU A 36 -13.07 -12.13 47.09
CA GLU A 36 -11.92 -11.40 47.65
C GLU A 36 -11.10 -12.34 48.54
N LEU A 37 -9.84 -12.57 48.14
CA LEU A 37 -8.90 -13.48 48.80
C LEU A 37 -7.61 -12.74 49.12
N GLY A 38 -7.63 -11.95 50.20
CA GLY A 38 -6.50 -11.09 50.58
C GLY A 38 -6.29 -9.96 49.55
N PRO A 39 -5.10 -9.79 48.96
CA PRO A 39 -4.84 -8.76 47.94
C PRO A 39 -5.42 -9.09 46.56
N ILE A 40 -6.09 -10.24 46.41
CA ILE A 40 -6.60 -10.74 45.14
C ILE A 40 -8.11 -10.54 45.08
N HIS A 41 -8.58 -9.85 44.05
CA HIS A 41 -10.00 -9.79 43.69
C HIS A 41 -10.23 -10.61 42.43
N THR A 42 -11.23 -11.48 42.45
CA THR A 42 -11.60 -12.33 41.31
C THR A 42 -13.04 -12.06 40.92
N THR A 43 -13.31 -12.02 39.62
CA THR A 43 -14.66 -11.98 39.04
C THR A 43 -14.83 -13.17 38.11
N VAL A 44 -15.94 -13.89 38.20
CA VAL A 44 -16.27 -14.99 37.28
C VAL A 44 -17.65 -14.76 36.71
N ASN A 45 -17.77 -14.85 35.38
CA ASN A 45 -19.01 -14.58 34.65
C ASN A 45 -19.63 -15.88 34.10
N LYS A 46 -20.92 -16.06 34.40
CA LYS A 46 -21.83 -17.10 33.91
C LYS A 46 -21.29 -18.54 34.00
N ILE A 47 -20.77 -18.91 35.17
CA ILE A 47 -20.45 -20.32 35.46
C ILE A 47 -21.67 -21.05 36.00
N GLY A 48 -21.90 -22.29 35.59
CA GLY A 48 -22.99 -23.07 36.19
C GLY A 48 -23.23 -24.42 35.55
N LEU A 49 -24.51 -24.77 35.38
CA LEU A 49 -24.96 -26.08 34.92
C LEU A 49 -26.03 -25.92 33.85
N LYS A 50 -25.97 -26.77 32.84
CA LYS A 50 -26.99 -26.94 31.81
C LYS A 50 -27.64 -28.31 31.99
N VAL A 51 -28.96 -28.35 32.06
CA VAL A 51 -29.76 -29.57 32.16
C VAL A 51 -30.57 -29.70 30.88
N LEU A 52 -30.41 -30.81 30.17
CA LEU A 52 -31.20 -31.12 28.97
C LEU A 52 -32.19 -32.23 29.31
N LEU A 53 -33.48 -31.96 29.09
CA LEU A 53 -34.58 -32.90 29.27
C LEU A 53 -35.05 -33.35 27.88
N ASP A 54 -34.81 -34.62 27.58
CA ASP A 54 -35.19 -35.26 26.33
C ASP A 54 -36.46 -36.09 26.53
N PHE A 55 -37.50 -35.75 25.77
CA PHE A 55 -38.81 -36.38 25.83
C PHE A 55 -39.08 -37.32 24.64
N ILE A 56 -38.15 -37.43 23.67
CA ILE A 56 -38.36 -38.21 22.44
C ILE A 56 -37.63 -39.56 22.50
N ASN A 57 -38.46 -40.61 22.60
CA ASN A 57 -38.22 -42.04 22.31
C ASN A 57 -36.82 -42.44 21.78
N ASN A 58 -35.94 -42.83 22.70
CA ASN A 58 -34.93 -43.84 22.39
C ASN A 58 -35.60 -45.21 22.36
N ALA A 59 -35.53 -45.88 21.20
CA ALA A 59 -36.09 -47.22 20.96
C ALA A 59 -35.60 -48.21 22.05
N GLY A 60 -36.47 -48.50 23.02
CA GLY A 60 -36.20 -49.46 24.11
C GLY A 60 -36.63 -49.04 25.52
N LYS A 61 -37.05 -47.79 25.77
CA LYS A 61 -37.56 -47.36 27.09
C LYS A 61 -39.06 -47.01 27.06
N LYS A 62 -39.77 -47.34 28.15
CA LYS A 62 -41.22 -47.09 28.32
C LYS A 62 -41.57 -45.60 28.10
N LEU A 63 -42.67 -45.35 27.38
CA LEU A 63 -43.28 -44.01 27.26
C LEU A 63 -43.42 -43.35 28.64
N GLY A 64 -42.93 -42.12 28.78
CA GLY A 64 -43.28 -41.21 29.88
C GLY A 64 -42.17 -40.84 30.87
N GLN A 65 -40.94 -41.36 30.75
CA GLN A 65 -39.82 -40.90 31.56
C GLN A 65 -38.84 -40.08 30.71
N PRO A 66 -38.73 -38.76 30.94
CA PRO A 66 -37.73 -37.96 30.25
C PRO A 66 -36.32 -38.44 30.63
N SER A 67 -35.46 -38.57 29.62
CA SER A 67 -34.03 -38.72 29.86
C SER A 67 -33.47 -37.35 30.22
N TYR A 68 -32.59 -37.27 31.21
CA TYR A 68 -31.92 -36.02 31.56
C TYR A 68 -30.40 -36.17 31.44
N SER A 69 -29.75 -35.15 30.89
CA SER A 69 -28.30 -34.96 30.98
C SER A 69 -28.01 -33.68 31.74
N VAL A 70 -26.96 -33.70 32.56
CA VAL A 70 -26.45 -32.52 33.26
C VAL A 70 -25.05 -32.28 32.73
N ASP A 71 -24.86 -31.14 32.09
CA ASP A 71 -23.60 -30.69 31.53
C ASP A 71 -23.09 -29.49 32.32
N PHE A 72 -21.78 -29.43 32.54
CA PHE A 72 -21.16 -28.24 33.13
C PHE A 72 -21.21 -27.09 32.12
N LEU A 73 -21.63 -25.92 32.58
CA LEU A 73 -21.55 -24.67 31.82
C LEU A 73 -20.30 -23.90 32.31
N PRO A 74 -19.16 -24.02 31.60
CA PRO A 74 -17.95 -23.29 31.97
C PRO A 74 -18.18 -21.77 31.90
N PRO A 75 -17.42 -20.98 32.67
CA PRO A 75 -17.52 -19.53 32.62
C PRO A 75 -17.20 -19.01 31.22
N ILE A 76 -17.87 -17.91 30.85
CA ILE A 76 -17.60 -17.20 29.60
C ILE A 76 -16.56 -16.10 29.78
N GLY A 77 -16.25 -15.75 31.03
CA GLY A 77 -15.19 -14.83 31.34
C GLY A 77 -14.74 -14.92 32.80
N ALA A 78 -13.49 -14.54 33.04
CA ALA A 78 -12.90 -14.46 34.37
C ALA A 78 -11.96 -13.25 34.43
N GLY A 79 -12.13 -12.41 35.44
CA GLY A 79 -11.25 -11.30 35.77
C GLY A 79 -10.48 -11.60 37.05
N LEU A 80 -9.24 -11.14 37.13
CA LEU A 80 -8.38 -11.21 38.31
C LEU A 80 -7.73 -9.85 38.48
N SER A 81 -7.70 -9.30 39.68
CA SER A 81 -6.81 -8.18 40.03
C SER A 81 -6.01 -8.52 41.27
N ILE A 82 -4.81 -7.95 41.36
CA ILE A 82 -3.90 -8.11 42.48
C ILE A 82 -3.35 -6.74 42.86
N ASP A 83 -3.45 -6.38 44.13
CA ASP A 83 -2.74 -5.24 44.71
C ASP A 83 -1.96 -5.71 45.93
N SER A 84 -0.70 -6.08 45.71
CA SER A 84 0.20 -6.60 46.74
C SER A 84 1.23 -5.56 47.21
N GLY A 85 1.12 -4.31 46.75
CA GLY A 85 2.14 -3.26 46.90
C GLY A 85 3.38 -3.45 46.01
N VAL A 86 3.91 -4.66 45.86
CA VAL A 86 5.07 -4.96 44.98
C VAL A 86 4.63 -5.20 43.53
N ILE A 87 3.48 -5.86 43.36
CA ILE A 87 2.85 -6.13 42.08
C ILE A 87 1.44 -5.57 42.16
N ILE A 88 1.12 -4.67 41.22
CA ILE A 88 -0.20 -4.08 41.04
C ILE A 88 -0.65 -4.41 39.62
N GLY A 89 -1.86 -4.92 39.44
CA GLY A 89 -2.38 -5.15 38.11
C GLY A 89 -3.57 -6.09 38.10
N GLY A 90 -3.86 -6.63 36.93
CA GLY A 90 -4.94 -7.57 36.74
C GLY A 90 -4.94 -8.20 35.35
N GLY A 91 -5.91 -9.06 35.11
CA GLY A 91 -6.12 -9.69 33.84
C GLY A 91 -7.58 -10.06 33.65
N TYR A 92 -7.93 -10.23 32.39
CA TYR A 92 -9.25 -10.63 31.96
C TYR A 92 -9.11 -11.76 30.95
N LEU A 93 -9.93 -12.79 31.06
CA LEU A 93 -10.04 -13.89 30.11
C LEU A 93 -11.50 -13.98 29.65
N GLU A 94 -11.68 -14.09 28.34
CA GLU A 94 -12.96 -14.32 27.66
C GLU A 94 -12.89 -15.69 26.98
N LEU A 95 -13.95 -16.49 27.17
CA LEU A 95 -14.12 -17.81 26.56
C LEU A 95 -15.42 -17.85 25.75
N ASP A 96 -15.27 -17.92 24.43
CA ASP A 96 -16.36 -18.18 23.50
C ASP A 96 -16.36 -19.67 23.14
N ASN A 97 -17.15 -20.44 23.88
CA ASN A 97 -17.24 -21.89 23.72
C ASN A 97 -17.96 -22.33 22.44
N GLU A 98 -18.81 -21.48 21.85
CA GLU A 98 -19.54 -21.77 20.62
C GLU A 98 -18.60 -21.71 19.42
N ASN A 99 -17.81 -20.63 19.34
CA ASN A 99 -16.84 -20.42 18.27
C ASN A 99 -15.45 -21.00 18.59
N LYS A 100 -15.26 -21.59 19.79
CA LYS A 100 -13.98 -22.13 20.27
C LYS A 100 -12.86 -21.09 20.22
N ARG A 101 -13.15 -19.89 20.74
CA ARG A 101 -12.22 -18.76 20.82
C ARG A 101 -11.93 -18.43 22.27
N TYR A 102 -10.69 -18.05 22.52
CA TYR A 102 -10.20 -17.58 23.80
C TYR A 102 -9.56 -16.22 23.57
N ALA A 103 -9.84 -15.26 24.42
CA ALA A 103 -9.14 -13.99 24.44
C ALA A 103 -8.72 -13.67 25.86
N GLY A 104 -7.59 -13.01 26.03
CA GLY A 104 -7.11 -12.61 27.33
C GLY A 104 -6.30 -11.33 27.27
N ILE A 105 -6.38 -10.55 28.34
CA ILE A 105 -5.56 -9.37 28.59
C ILE A 105 -4.95 -9.53 29.97
N LEU A 106 -3.69 -9.14 30.11
CA LEU A 106 -2.95 -9.10 31.35
C LEU A 106 -2.21 -7.77 31.41
N GLU A 107 -2.35 -7.07 32.52
CA GLU A 107 -1.65 -5.83 32.83
C GLU A 107 -1.01 -5.97 34.21
N LEU A 108 0.29 -5.78 34.30
CA LEU A 108 1.05 -5.91 35.53
C LEU A 108 2.06 -4.78 35.64
N LYS A 109 2.14 -4.15 36.81
CA LYS A 109 3.12 -3.14 37.15
C LYS A 109 4.05 -3.65 38.23
N PHE A 110 5.35 -3.59 37.96
CA PHE A 110 6.44 -4.01 38.82
C PHE A 110 7.39 -2.83 39.06
N GLY A 111 7.13 -2.03 40.09
CA GLY A 111 7.88 -0.80 40.34
C GLY A 111 7.77 0.19 39.16
N GLU A 112 8.90 0.42 38.49
CA GLU A 112 9.05 1.35 37.35
C GLU A 112 8.73 0.72 35.98
N ILE A 113 8.43 -0.58 35.93
CA ILE A 113 8.14 -1.31 34.68
C ILE A 113 6.67 -1.71 34.64
N GLY A 114 5.98 -1.33 33.56
CA GLY A 114 4.65 -1.84 33.20
C GLY A 114 4.75 -2.93 32.14
N LEU A 115 3.91 -3.96 32.24
CA LEU A 115 3.78 -5.04 31.27
C LEU A 115 2.31 -5.17 30.87
N ILE A 116 2.04 -5.14 29.57
CA ILE A 116 0.74 -5.43 28.97
C ILE A 116 0.92 -6.64 28.05
N ALA A 117 0.03 -7.62 28.15
CA ALA A 117 0.01 -8.78 27.27
C ALA A 117 -1.43 -9.13 26.89
N ILE A 118 -1.69 -9.21 25.59
CA ILE A 118 -2.98 -9.55 25.01
C ILE A 118 -2.81 -10.81 24.16
N GLY A 119 -3.66 -11.82 24.37
CA GLY A 119 -3.61 -13.09 23.68
C GLY A 119 -4.96 -13.46 23.08
N LEU A 120 -4.99 -13.83 21.80
CA LEU A 120 -6.18 -14.39 21.14
C LEU A 120 -5.86 -15.78 20.60
N ILE A 121 -6.67 -16.77 20.94
CA ILE A 121 -6.54 -18.14 20.46
C ILE A 121 -7.85 -18.57 19.81
N THR A 122 -7.77 -19.16 18.62
CA THR A 122 -8.91 -19.75 17.93
C THR A 122 -8.56 -21.19 17.57
N THR A 123 -9.40 -22.14 18.00
CA THR A 123 -9.20 -23.58 17.69
C THR A 123 -10.19 -24.13 16.66
N ARG A 124 -11.02 -23.26 16.11
CA ARG A 124 -11.96 -23.54 15.01
C ARG A 124 -11.98 -22.38 14.04
N MET A 125 -11.66 -22.63 12.79
CA MET A 125 -11.59 -21.60 11.75
C MET A 125 -12.99 -21.05 11.44
N PRO A 126 -13.10 -19.86 10.83
CA PRO A 126 -14.40 -19.25 10.49
C PRO A 126 -15.30 -20.11 9.59
N ASP A 127 -14.72 -20.99 8.77
CA ASP A 127 -15.43 -21.97 7.93
C ASP A 127 -15.97 -23.19 8.71
N GLY A 128 -15.71 -23.24 10.02
CA GLY A 128 -16.11 -24.32 10.90
C GLY A 128 -15.13 -25.50 10.96
N SER A 129 -14.05 -25.49 10.18
CA SER A 129 -13.01 -26.52 10.19
C SER A 129 -12.18 -26.47 11.47
N LYS A 130 -11.53 -27.59 11.81
CA LYS A 130 -10.55 -27.62 12.91
C LYS A 130 -9.29 -26.92 12.44
N GLY A 131 -8.83 -25.93 13.21
CA GLY A 131 -7.58 -25.23 12.93
C GLY A 131 -7.03 -24.63 14.21
N PHE A 132 -5.86 -24.01 14.12
CA PHE A 132 -5.26 -23.30 15.25
C PHE A 132 -4.75 -21.96 14.78
N SER A 133 -5.10 -20.89 15.49
CA SER A 133 -4.65 -19.54 15.22
C SER A 133 -4.37 -18.83 16.53
N LEU A 134 -3.27 -18.09 16.58
CA LEU A 134 -2.75 -17.42 17.76
C LEU A 134 -2.38 -15.99 17.40
N LEU A 135 -2.77 -15.03 18.22
CA LEU A 135 -2.28 -13.65 18.20
C LEU A 135 -1.77 -13.32 19.60
N ILE A 136 -0.57 -12.79 19.71
CA ILE A 136 0.01 -12.28 20.95
C ILE A 136 0.45 -10.85 20.69
N ASN A 137 0.01 -9.91 21.51
CA ASN A 137 0.48 -8.53 21.51
C ASN A 137 1.03 -8.21 22.90
N ILE A 138 2.31 -7.83 22.99
CA ILE A 138 3.00 -7.57 24.26
C ILE A 138 3.61 -6.17 24.22
N GLY A 139 3.42 -5.40 25.28
CA GLY A 139 4.05 -4.10 25.48
C GLY A 139 4.69 -4.02 26.86
N VAL A 140 5.86 -3.39 26.93
CA VAL A 140 6.57 -3.07 28.16
C VAL A 140 6.78 -1.56 28.20
N THR A 141 6.36 -0.89 29.27
CA THR A 141 6.49 0.55 29.46
C THR A 141 7.41 0.87 30.64
N PHE A 142 8.09 2.01 30.59
CA PHE A 142 9.07 2.46 31.57
C PHE A 142 8.62 3.78 32.21
N SER A 143 8.64 3.85 33.54
CA SER A 143 8.23 5.03 34.32
C SER A 143 9.17 5.21 35.53
N PRO A 144 10.20 6.08 35.45
CA PRO A 144 10.42 7.09 34.40
C PRO A 144 10.94 6.49 33.07
N PRO A 145 10.73 7.19 31.94
CA PRO A 145 11.29 6.77 30.65
C PRO A 145 12.83 6.67 30.65
N ILE A 146 13.38 5.78 29.82
CA ILE A 146 14.83 5.60 29.69
C ILE A 146 15.41 6.71 28.81
N GLN A 147 16.32 7.53 29.34
CA GLN A 147 16.94 8.61 28.58
C GLN A 147 17.82 8.07 27.43
N LEU A 148 17.63 8.63 26.23
CA LEU A 148 18.47 8.42 25.05
C LEU A 148 19.24 9.72 24.71
N SER A 149 20.09 9.66 23.69
CA SER A 149 20.80 10.83 23.16
C SER A 149 19.86 11.87 22.52
N PHE A 150 20.34 13.10 22.35
CA PHE A 150 19.63 14.21 21.66
C PHE A 150 18.27 14.60 22.25
N GLY A 151 18.05 14.34 23.54
CA GLY A 151 16.81 14.69 24.22
C GLY A 151 15.66 13.70 23.99
N PHE A 152 15.91 12.58 23.29
CA PHE A 152 14.95 11.50 23.18
C PHE A 152 14.88 10.67 24.47
N VAL A 153 13.73 10.07 24.71
CA VAL A 153 13.49 9.10 25.78
C VAL A 153 12.76 7.90 25.22
N LEU A 154 13.04 6.71 25.76
CA LEU A 154 12.34 5.47 25.44
C LEU A 154 11.29 5.21 26.53
N GLY A 155 10.02 5.39 26.17
CA GLY A 155 8.88 5.17 27.07
C GLY A 155 8.38 3.72 27.06
N GLY A 156 8.67 2.94 26.01
CA GLY A 156 8.27 1.54 25.96
C GLY A 156 8.74 0.79 24.71
N VAL A 157 8.71 -0.53 24.80
CA VAL A 157 9.01 -1.47 23.72
C VAL A 157 7.94 -2.55 23.69
N GLY A 158 7.58 -3.02 22.50
CA GLY A 158 6.54 -4.02 22.36
C GLY A 158 6.66 -4.81 21.07
N GLY A 159 5.73 -5.71 20.88
CA GLY A 159 5.59 -6.41 19.63
C GLY A 159 4.35 -7.29 19.54
N LEU A 160 3.96 -7.55 18.31
CA LEU A 160 2.85 -8.42 17.95
C LEU A 160 3.38 -9.64 17.18
N LEU A 161 2.83 -10.81 17.51
CA LEU A 161 3.08 -12.06 16.80
C LEU A 161 1.74 -12.73 16.49
N GLY A 162 1.48 -12.93 15.20
CA GLY A 162 0.34 -13.65 14.67
C GLY A 162 0.79 -14.92 13.98
N PHE A 163 0.24 -16.07 14.42
CA PHE A 163 0.40 -17.37 13.79
C PHE A 163 -0.95 -17.82 13.23
N ASN A 164 -0.97 -18.19 11.95
CA ASN A 164 -2.20 -18.40 11.18
C ASN A 164 -3.15 -17.19 11.32
N ARG A 165 -2.59 -16.00 11.05
CA ARG A 165 -3.27 -14.70 11.10
C ARG A 165 -2.82 -13.89 9.90
N THR A 166 -3.76 -13.17 9.29
CA THR A 166 -3.47 -12.17 8.25
C THR A 166 -3.70 -10.77 8.81
N MET A 167 -3.38 -9.74 8.03
CA MET A 167 -3.62 -8.35 8.36
C MET A 167 -4.54 -7.74 7.30
N LEU A 168 -5.70 -7.23 7.73
CA LEU A 168 -6.64 -6.56 6.83
C LEU A 168 -6.30 -5.07 6.74
N THR A 169 -5.64 -4.70 5.65
CA THR A 169 -5.16 -3.33 5.39
C THR A 169 -6.28 -2.30 5.26
N ASP A 170 -7.43 -2.71 4.72
CA ASP A 170 -8.57 -1.82 4.55
C ASP A 170 -9.24 -1.52 5.90
N VAL A 171 -9.34 -2.53 6.79
CA VAL A 171 -9.82 -2.36 8.17
C VAL A 171 -8.87 -1.46 8.97
N LEU A 172 -7.56 -1.59 8.79
CA LEU A 172 -6.58 -0.68 9.39
C LEU A 172 -6.83 0.77 8.93
N ARG A 173 -6.96 0.98 7.62
CA ARG A 173 -7.18 2.31 7.03
C ARG A 173 -8.48 2.93 7.52
N ASP A 174 -9.58 2.18 7.51
CA ASP A 174 -10.88 2.65 8.01
C ASP A 174 -10.84 2.89 9.53
N GLY A 175 -10.05 2.09 10.24
CA GLY A 175 -9.81 2.17 11.67
C GLY A 175 -9.06 3.43 12.12
N LEU A 176 -8.41 4.15 11.21
CA LEU A 176 -7.73 5.42 11.49
C LEU A 176 -8.70 6.46 12.08
N LYS A 177 -9.90 6.57 11.48
CA LYS A 177 -10.94 7.49 11.95
C LYS A 177 -11.58 7.06 13.27
N ASN A 178 -11.51 5.76 13.58
CA ASN A 178 -12.11 5.16 14.78
C ASN A 178 -11.08 4.94 15.91
N ARG A 179 -9.88 5.50 15.80
CA ARG A 179 -8.78 5.33 16.77
C ARG A 179 -8.51 3.85 17.10
N THR A 180 -8.40 3.05 16.04
CA THR A 180 -8.12 1.60 16.17
C THR A 180 -6.66 1.35 16.57
N LEU A 181 -5.75 2.28 16.24
CA LEU A 181 -4.32 2.17 16.61
C LEU A 181 -4.11 2.16 18.13
N ASP A 182 -4.95 2.88 18.89
CA ASP A 182 -4.94 2.87 20.37
C ASP A 182 -5.09 1.45 20.94
N SER A 183 -5.73 0.54 20.20
CA SER A 183 -5.94 -0.85 20.61
C SER A 183 -4.84 -1.81 20.15
N ILE A 184 -3.92 -1.35 19.29
CA ILE A 184 -2.87 -2.17 18.69
C ILE A 184 -1.49 -1.84 19.27
N LEU A 185 -1.12 -0.55 19.36
CA LEU A 185 0.25 -0.15 19.72
C LEU A 185 0.50 -0.29 21.23
N PHE A 186 0.19 0.74 22.01
CA PHE A 186 0.35 0.75 23.46
C PHE A 186 -0.97 1.18 24.12
N PRO A 187 -1.94 0.26 24.31
CA PRO A 187 -3.26 0.61 24.82
C PRO A 187 -3.22 1.16 26.24
N GLU A 188 -3.94 2.27 26.46
CA GLU A 188 -4.18 2.83 27.78
C GLU A 188 -5.38 2.13 28.46
N ASP A 189 -5.25 1.90 29.77
CA ASP A 189 -6.24 1.20 30.60
C ASP A 189 -6.78 -0.10 29.94
N PRO A 190 -5.90 -1.07 29.59
CA PRO A 190 -6.27 -2.22 28.76
C PRO A 190 -7.30 -3.13 29.43
N ILE A 191 -7.38 -3.16 30.76
CA ILE A 191 -8.40 -3.93 31.49
C ILE A 191 -9.79 -3.30 31.32
N ALA A 192 -9.90 -1.97 31.44
CA ALA A 192 -11.18 -1.27 31.30
C ALA A 192 -11.71 -1.33 29.87
N ASN A 193 -10.80 -1.28 28.89
CA ASN A 193 -11.10 -1.27 27.46
C ASN A 193 -11.03 -2.67 26.80
N ALA A 194 -11.03 -3.74 27.60
CA ALA A 194 -10.69 -5.08 27.12
C ALA A 194 -11.55 -5.57 25.95
N SER A 195 -12.87 -5.38 26.01
CA SER A 195 -13.78 -5.81 24.95
C SER A 195 -13.53 -5.07 23.62
N LYS A 196 -13.24 -3.76 23.67
CA LYS A 196 -12.89 -2.97 22.48
C LYS A 196 -11.58 -3.46 21.88
N ILE A 197 -10.54 -3.58 22.71
CA ILE A 197 -9.20 -4.01 22.29
C ILE A 197 -9.25 -5.39 21.64
N ILE A 198 -9.93 -6.36 22.27
CA ILE A 198 -10.09 -7.71 21.73
C ILE A 198 -10.85 -7.69 20.40
N SER A 199 -11.92 -6.89 20.30
CA SER A 199 -12.70 -6.76 19.07
C SER A 199 -11.87 -6.18 17.92
N ASP A 200 -11.15 -5.10 18.18
CA ASP A 200 -10.32 -4.39 17.19
C ASP A 200 -9.19 -5.30 16.68
N LEU A 201 -8.49 -6.00 17.59
CA LEU A 201 -7.46 -6.97 17.22
C LEU A 201 -8.03 -8.16 16.41
N ARG A 202 -9.24 -8.63 16.71
CA ARG A 202 -9.91 -9.69 15.92
C ARG A 202 -10.27 -9.20 14.51
N ALA A 203 -10.72 -7.95 14.39
CA ALA A 203 -11.12 -7.36 13.12
C ALA A 203 -9.91 -7.09 12.21
N VAL A 204 -8.84 -6.54 12.78
CA VAL A 204 -7.61 -6.18 12.05
C VAL A 204 -6.78 -7.42 11.70
N PHE A 205 -6.66 -8.37 12.63
CA PHE A 205 -5.84 -9.57 12.46
C PHE A 205 -6.69 -10.84 12.51
N PRO A 206 -7.52 -11.14 11.51
CA PRO A 206 -8.36 -12.34 11.52
C PRO A 206 -7.54 -13.62 11.27
N PRO A 207 -8.06 -14.81 11.67
CA PRO A 207 -7.43 -16.09 11.39
C PRO A 207 -7.32 -16.37 9.88
N GLU A 208 -6.13 -16.76 9.42
CA GLU A 208 -5.85 -17.15 8.03
C GLU A 208 -4.71 -18.19 8.03
N GLU A 209 -4.97 -19.40 7.53
CA GLU A 209 -4.02 -20.51 7.63
C GLU A 209 -2.76 -20.27 6.77
N GLY A 210 -1.57 -20.57 7.33
CA GLY A 210 -0.30 -20.44 6.64
C GLY A 210 0.22 -19.00 6.53
N ARG A 211 -0.43 -18.04 7.19
CA ARG A 211 -0.02 -16.63 7.26
C ARG A 211 0.52 -16.27 8.63
N PHE A 212 1.54 -15.43 8.64
CA PHE A 212 2.25 -15.01 9.84
C PHE A 212 2.41 -13.51 9.83
N VAL A 213 2.18 -12.87 10.98
CA VAL A 213 2.39 -11.43 11.19
C VAL A 213 3.39 -11.26 12.31
N ILE A 214 4.42 -10.43 12.10
CA ILE A 214 5.38 -10.06 13.13
C ILE A 214 5.47 -8.54 13.13
N GLY A 215 5.28 -7.91 14.29
CA GLY A 215 5.20 -6.45 14.39
C GLY A 215 5.92 -5.90 15.60
N PRO A 216 7.23 -5.61 15.56
CA PRO A 216 7.90 -4.84 16.60
C PRO A 216 7.31 -3.43 16.75
N MET A 217 7.28 -2.93 17.99
CA MET A 217 6.74 -1.63 18.36
C MET A 217 7.63 -0.90 19.35
N VAL A 218 7.63 0.42 19.31
CA VAL A 218 8.40 1.29 20.20
C VAL A 218 7.60 2.54 20.56
N LYS A 219 7.73 2.99 21.80
CA LYS A 219 7.19 4.26 22.31
C LYS A 219 8.34 5.19 22.63
N LEU A 220 8.47 6.26 21.86
CA LEU A 220 9.53 7.26 21.96
C LEU A 220 8.95 8.58 22.43
N GLY A 221 9.72 9.32 23.23
CA GLY A 221 9.44 10.70 23.61
C GLY A 221 10.60 11.61 23.26
N TRP A 222 10.35 12.92 23.20
CA TRP A 222 11.37 13.94 23.05
C TRP A 222 11.11 15.10 24.01
N GLY A 223 12.12 15.50 24.78
CA GLY A 223 12.02 16.47 25.87
C GLY A 223 11.88 15.82 27.26
N SER A 224 12.07 16.61 28.32
CA SER A 224 11.85 16.21 29.71
C SER A 224 11.17 17.34 30.48
N PRO A 225 9.85 17.28 30.75
CA PRO A 225 8.92 16.21 30.35
C PRO A 225 8.77 16.10 28.83
N ALA A 226 8.34 14.93 28.33
CA ALA A 226 8.21 14.69 26.89
C ALA A 226 7.18 15.65 26.27
N LEU A 227 7.63 16.45 25.30
CA LEU A 227 6.79 17.41 24.55
C LEU A 227 6.22 16.79 23.28
N ILE A 228 6.95 15.83 22.71
CA ILE A 228 6.51 15.03 21.58
C ILE A 228 6.63 13.58 21.98
N THR A 229 5.58 12.80 21.76
CA THR A 229 5.57 11.35 21.92
C THR A 229 5.18 10.70 20.60
N ALA A 230 5.77 9.55 20.30
CA ALA A 230 5.54 8.79 19.10
C ALA A 230 5.48 7.30 19.43
N ASP A 231 4.32 6.68 19.19
CA ASP A 231 4.14 5.25 19.24
C ASP A 231 4.22 4.72 17.81
N ILE A 232 5.18 3.84 17.54
CA ILE A 232 5.50 3.38 16.18
C ILE A 232 5.53 1.85 16.16
N GLY A 233 4.86 1.24 15.19
CA GLY A 233 4.88 -0.20 14.95
C GLY A 233 5.15 -0.54 13.48
N ILE A 234 5.98 -1.55 13.22
CA ILE A 234 6.28 -2.03 11.88
C ILE A 234 5.85 -3.49 11.78
N PHE A 235 4.75 -3.78 11.09
CA PHE A 235 4.14 -5.09 10.96
C PHE A 235 4.47 -5.69 9.60
N ILE A 236 5.00 -6.91 9.59
CA ILE A 236 5.41 -7.63 8.40
C ILE A 236 4.58 -8.92 8.31
N GLU A 237 3.91 -9.11 7.18
CA GLU A 237 3.12 -10.30 6.88
C GLU A 237 3.86 -11.21 5.89
N LEU A 238 4.01 -12.49 6.23
CA LEU A 238 4.75 -13.53 5.49
C LEU A 238 3.88 -14.78 5.27
N PRO A 239 4.20 -15.67 4.30
CA PRO A 239 5.29 -15.62 3.33
C PRO A 239 4.95 -14.92 1.99
N GLN A 240 3.78 -15.12 1.38
CA GLN A 240 3.31 -14.36 0.21
C GLN A 240 1.77 -14.23 0.19
N PRO A 241 1.20 -13.07 -0.19
CA PRO A 241 1.90 -11.82 -0.56
C PRO A 241 2.63 -11.22 0.64
N ILE A 242 3.83 -10.67 0.41
CA ILE A 242 4.56 -9.95 1.46
C ILE A 242 3.92 -8.57 1.58
N ARG A 243 3.54 -8.19 2.80
CA ARG A 243 3.03 -6.85 3.11
C ARG A 243 3.76 -6.28 4.31
N ILE A 244 4.00 -4.99 4.29
CA ILE A 244 4.54 -4.24 5.42
C ILE A 244 3.53 -3.15 5.76
N ALA A 245 3.06 -3.09 7.01
CA ALA A 245 2.31 -1.95 7.53
C ALA A 245 3.16 -1.22 8.57
N ILE A 246 3.20 0.10 8.46
CA ILE A 246 3.85 1.01 9.39
C ILE A 246 2.72 1.80 10.04
N LEU A 247 2.57 1.62 11.35
CA LEU A 247 1.58 2.31 12.17
C LEU A 247 2.30 3.35 13.01
N GLY A 248 1.78 4.56 13.09
CA GLY A 248 2.34 5.64 13.88
C GLY A 248 1.25 6.46 14.55
N GLN A 249 1.43 6.77 15.83
CA GLN A 249 0.63 7.77 16.54
C GLN A 249 1.59 8.79 17.12
N ILE A 250 1.38 10.05 16.81
CA ILE A 250 2.24 11.16 17.23
C ILE A 250 1.39 12.12 18.02
N ALA A 251 1.83 12.43 19.24
CA ALA A 251 1.22 13.47 20.07
C ALA A 251 2.26 14.54 20.41
N ALA A 252 1.92 15.80 20.16
CA ALA A 252 2.78 16.94 20.49
C ALA A 252 2.02 17.92 21.38
N THR A 253 2.56 18.17 22.57
CA THR A 253 1.98 19.03 23.60
C THR A 253 2.99 20.12 24.00
N PHE A 254 2.64 21.39 23.81
CA PHE A 254 3.50 22.53 24.12
C PHE A 254 2.78 23.58 24.99
N PRO A 255 3.50 24.33 25.84
CA PRO A 255 4.94 24.22 26.12
C PRO A 255 5.29 23.05 27.05
N ASP A 256 4.33 22.56 27.84
CA ASP A 256 4.44 21.37 28.69
C ASP A 256 3.05 20.70 28.87
N PRO A 257 2.99 19.43 29.30
CA PRO A 257 1.73 18.69 29.43
C PRO A 257 0.75 19.21 30.50
N GLU A 258 1.20 20.03 31.46
CA GLU A 258 0.35 20.58 32.53
C GLU A 258 -0.31 21.90 32.13
N THR A 259 0.30 22.63 31.18
CA THR A 259 -0.16 23.94 30.69
C THR A 259 -0.33 23.99 29.17
N VAL A 260 -0.99 22.97 28.60
CA VAL A 260 -1.11 22.78 27.15
C VAL A 260 -1.75 23.99 26.45
N ILE A 261 -0.97 24.62 25.57
CA ILE A 261 -1.41 25.66 24.62
C ILE A 261 -1.58 25.05 23.23
N VAL A 262 -0.68 24.16 22.81
CA VAL A 262 -0.76 23.48 21.52
C VAL A 262 -0.80 21.98 21.77
N GLU A 263 -1.81 21.33 21.20
CA GLU A 263 -2.04 19.88 21.27
C GLU A 263 -2.26 19.40 19.84
N ILE A 264 -1.39 18.54 19.33
CA ILE A 264 -1.50 17.98 17.98
C ILE A 264 -1.40 16.46 18.07
N HIS A 265 -2.45 15.77 17.65
CA HIS A 265 -2.50 14.31 17.54
C HIS A 265 -2.63 13.92 16.06
N ILE A 266 -1.73 13.03 15.62
CA ILE A 266 -1.69 12.54 14.25
C ILE A 266 -1.56 11.02 14.29
N ASP A 267 -2.51 10.34 13.67
CA ASP A 267 -2.38 8.92 13.39
C ASP A 267 -1.94 8.75 11.93
N VAL A 268 -1.05 7.79 11.67
CA VAL A 268 -0.46 7.50 10.37
C VAL A 268 -0.44 5.99 10.12
N ILE A 269 -0.85 5.59 8.92
CA ILE A 269 -0.77 4.22 8.42
C ILE A 269 -0.07 4.24 7.07
N GLY A 270 1.09 3.60 6.96
CA GLY A 270 1.76 3.30 5.71
C GLY A 270 1.66 1.82 5.38
N ILE A 271 1.29 1.44 4.17
CA ILE A 271 1.19 0.05 3.72
C ILE A 271 1.99 -0.12 2.42
N ILE A 272 2.91 -1.08 2.41
CA ILE A 272 3.64 -1.54 1.22
C ILE A 272 3.15 -2.95 0.92
N ASP A 273 2.46 -3.14 -0.21
CA ASP A 273 2.04 -4.45 -0.72
C ASP A 273 2.90 -4.82 -1.94
N PHE A 274 3.81 -5.77 -1.74
CA PHE A 274 4.73 -6.21 -2.80
C PHE A 274 4.03 -7.07 -3.87
N GLY A 275 2.89 -7.67 -3.54
CA GLY A 275 2.06 -8.40 -4.50
C GLY A 275 1.33 -7.46 -5.45
N LYS A 276 0.77 -6.38 -4.92
CA LYS A 276 0.10 -5.32 -5.70
C LYS A 276 1.06 -4.29 -6.31
N LYS A 277 2.33 -4.27 -5.88
CA LYS A 277 3.33 -3.26 -6.27
C LYS A 277 2.84 -1.84 -5.96
N GLU A 278 2.39 -1.65 -4.72
CA GLU A 278 1.76 -0.42 -4.25
C GLU A 278 2.31 0.00 -2.88
N LEU A 279 2.48 1.31 -2.70
CA LEU A 279 2.67 2.02 -1.44
C LEU A 279 1.44 2.92 -1.23
N SER A 280 0.81 2.80 -0.08
CA SER A 280 -0.22 3.73 0.38
C SER A 280 0.16 4.30 1.73
N ILE A 281 -0.07 5.59 1.95
CA ILE A 281 0.05 6.23 3.26
C ILE A 281 -1.23 7.03 3.50
N ASP A 282 -1.81 6.89 4.68
CA ASP A 282 -2.97 7.62 5.15
C ASP A 282 -2.64 8.24 6.51
N ALA A 283 -2.99 9.49 6.71
CA ALA A 283 -2.80 10.17 7.99
C ALA A 283 -4.01 11.03 8.33
N SER A 284 -4.33 11.16 9.61
CA SER A 284 -5.46 11.95 10.09
C SER A 284 -5.07 12.74 11.34
N ILE A 285 -5.43 14.01 11.34
CA ILE A 285 -5.31 14.91 12.49
C ILE A 285 -6.65 14.90 13.23
N TYR A 286 -6.61 14.52 14.50
CA TYR A 286 -7.78 14.42 15.38
C TYR A 286 -7.49 15.07 16.74
N ASP A 287 -8.54 15.38 17.50
CA ASP A 287 -8.45 15.92 18.87
C ASP A 287 -7.37 17.02 19.06
N SER A 288 -7.11 17.80 18.01
CA SER A 288 -5.98 18.73 17.95
C SER A 288 -6.46 20.16 18.09
N ARG A 289 -5.70 20.97 18.85
CA ARG A 289 -6.01 22.39 19.05
C ARG A 289 -4.76 23.26 19.19
N ILE A 290 -4.88 24.49 18.71
CA ILE A 290 -3.93 25.58 18.97
C ILE A 290 -4.67 26.63 19.77
N TYR A 291 -4.39 26.69 21.07
CA TYR A 291 -5.13 27.47 22.06
C TYR A 291 -6.62 27.08 22.09
N GLN A 292 -7.49 27.86 21.45
CA GLN A 292 -8.93 27.57 21.30
C GLN A 292 -9.30 27.13 19.89
N LEU A 293 -8.34 27.12 18.96
CA LEU A 293 -8.56 26.85 17.55
C LEU A 293 -8.49 25.34 17.29
N ILE A 294 -9.60 24.73 16.90
CA ILE A 294 -9.64 23.27 16.63
C ILE A 294 -9.07 23.00 15.23
N LEU A 295 -8.12 22.06 15.14
CA LEU A 295 -7.46 21.64 13.91
C LEU A 295 -7.91 20.22 13.55
N ASN A 296 -8.35 20.00 12.31
CA ASN A 296 -8.67 18.67 11.78
C ASN A 296 -8.22 18.55 10.32
N GLY A 297 -8.02 17.34 9.84
CA GLY A 297 -7.85 17.09 8.41
C GLY A 297 -7.15 15.78 8.10
N ASP A 298 -7.27 15.34 6.86
CA ASP A 298 -6.70 14.07 6.40
C ASP A 298 -5.59 14.30 5.37
N ALA A 299 -4.67 13.35 5.26
CA ALA A 299 -3.64 13.29 4.24
C ALA A 299 -3.55 11.88 3.64
N ALA A 300 -3.25 11.79 2.35
CA ALA A 300 -3.13 10.52 1.64
C ALA A 300 -2.02 10.58 0.59
N LEU A 301 -1.25 9.49 0.49
CA LEU A 301 -0.33 9.20 -0.61
C LEU A 301 -0.70 7.85 -1.21
N ARG A 302 -0.72 7.78 -2.53
CA ARG A 302 -0.84 6.54 -3.30
C ARG A 302 0.25 6.52 -4.36
N TRP A 303 1.02 5.44 -4.36
CA TRP A 303 2.03 5.19 -5.37
C TRP A 303 1.97 3.72 -5.78
N SER A 304 1.52 3.43 -7.00
CA SER A 304 1.61 2.11 -7.61
C SER A 304 2.61 2.12 -8.75
N TRP A 305 3.44 1.07 -8.80
CA TRP A 305 4.45 0.84 -9.84
C TRP A 305 4.23 -0.49 -10.57
N GLY A 306 3.03 -1.07 -10.44
CA GLY A 306 2.59 -2.25 -11.18
C GLY A 306 2.07 -1.92 -12.57
N ASP A 307 1.13 -2.74 -13.06
CA ASP A 307 0.60 -2.63 -14.42
C ASP A 307 -0.31 -1.39 -14.59
N ASN A 308 -0.90 -0.89 -13.49
CA ASN A 308 -1.68 0.35 -13.45
C ASN A 308 -0.98 1.38 -12.55
N PRO A 309 0.00 2.15 -13.05
CA PRO A 309 0.72 3.09 -12.23
C PRO A 309 -0.12 4.32 -11.89
N VAL A 310 -0.13 4.68 -10.61
CA VAL A 310 -0.85 5.82 -10.04
C VAL A 310 0.13 6.52 -9.12
N PHE A 311 0.20 7.84 -9.23
CA PHE A 311 0.90 8.67 -8.25
C PHE A 311 0.02 9.85 -7.86
N VAL A 312 -0.32 9.89 -6.57
CA VAL A 312 -1.15 10.93 -5.98
C VAL A 312 -0.69 11.22 -4.56
N VAL A 313 -0.58 12.50 -4.23
CA VAL A 313 -0.39 13.01 -2.87
C VAL A 313 -1.47 14.05 -2.62
N SER A 314 -2.14 13.99 -1.46
CA SER A 314 -3.20 14.91 -1.09
C SER A 314 -3.14 15.24 0.39
N LEU A 315 -3.32 16.52 0.70
CA LEU A 315 -3.50 17.09 2.03
C LEU A 315 -4.85 17.80 2.00
N GLY A 316 -5.81 17.34 2.79
CA GLY A 316 -7.15 17.91 2.81
C GLY A 316 -8.00 17.59 1.58
N GLY A 317 -7.65 16.61 0.74
CA GLY A 317 -8.46 16.18 -0.41
C GLY A 317 -8.12 16.88 -1.74
N PHE A 318 -9.05 16.82 -2.69
CA PHE A 318 -8.85 17.19 -4.10
C PHE A 318 -9.69 18.39 -4.53
N HIS A 319 -9.43 18.91 -5.73
CA HIS A 319 -10.30 19.91 -6.35
C HIS A 319 -11.72 19.34 -6.57
N PRO A 320 -12.82 20.10 -6.35
CA PRO A 320 -14.19 19.58 -6.44
C PRO A 320 -14.57 18.94 -7.78
N ARG A 321 -13.98 19.44 -8.88
CA ARG A 321 -14.17 18.88 -10.24
C ARG A 321 -13.23 17.72 -10.58
N PHE A 322 -12.29 17.38 -9.71
CA PHE A 322 -11.35 16.29 -9.93
C PHE A 322 -11.92 14.97 -9.38
N SER A 323 -11.80 13.89 -10.15
CA SER A 323 -12.20 12.54 -9.72
C SER A 323 -10.97 11.81 -9.15
N PRO A 324 -10.87 11.63 -7.82
CA PRO A 324 -9.75 10.92 -7.22
C PRO A 324 -9.76 9.43 -7.57
N PRO A 325 -8.60 8.75 -7.45
CA PRO A 325 -8.55 7.29 -7.57
C PRO A 325 -9.52 6.62 -6.57
N PRO A 326 -10.18 5.50 -6.94
CA PRO A 326 -11.15 4.84 -6.07
C PRO A 326 -10.60 4.41 -4.69
N SER A 327 -9.29 4.22 -4.56
CA SER A 327 -8.61 3.87 -3.31
C SER A 327 -8.51 5.03 -2.30
N ILE A 328 -8.93 6.25 -2.68
CA ILE A 328 -9.02 7.41 -1.81
C ILE A 328 -10.46 7.94 -1.88
N SER A 329 -11.19 7.87 -0.76
CA SER A 329 -12.53 8.43 -0.66
C SER A 329 -12.73 9.19 0.65
N ASN A 330 -13.56 10.23 0.62
CA ASN A 330 -14.04 10.95 1.82
C ASN A 330 -12.93 11.51 2.73
N MET A 331 -11.95 12.22 2.15
CA MET A 331 -10.96 12.99 2.92
C MET A 331 -11.58 14.27 3.48
N HIS A 332 -11.34 14.55 4.75
CA HIS A 332 -11.68 15.85 5.34
C HIS A 332 -10.66 16.91 4.95
N ARG A 333 -11.15 18.12 4.63
CA ARG A 333 -10.29 19.30 4.40
C ARG A 333 -9.45 19.57 5.64
N LEU A 334 -8.23 20.11 5.43
CA LEU A 334 -7.48 20.69 6.54
C LEU A 334 -8.24 21.92 7.00
N SER A 335 -8.68 21.93 8.25
CA SER A 335 -9.62 22.92 8.76
C SER A 335 -9.20 23.48 10.10
N LEU A 336 -9.53 24.76 10.30
CA LEU A 336 -9.26 25.52 11.52
C LEU A 336 -10.56 26.21 11.95
N SER A 337 -11.11 25.82 13.10
CA SER A 337 -12.25 26.51 13.71
C SER A 337 -11.78 27.62 14.63
N ILE A 338 -11.99 28.88 14.26
CA ILE A 338 -11.49 30.05 15.01
C ILE A 338 -12.43 30.45 16.13
N SER A 339 -13.74 30.38 15.90
CA SER A 339 -14.76 30.61 16.92
C SER A 339 -15.90 29.63 16.71
N GLN A 340 -16.47 29.14 17.81
CA GLN A 340 -17.61 28.20 17.82
C GLN A 340 -18.74 28.68 18.73
N SER A 341 -18.73 29.96 19.12
CA SER A 341 -19.81 30.52 19.93
C SER A 341 -21.12 30.55 19.14
N SER A 342 -22.26 30.47 19.81
CA SER A 342 -23.57 30.57 19.14
C SER A 342 -23.80 31.94 18.46
N SER A 343 -23.09 32.98 18.92
CA SER A 343 -23.16 34.34 18.38
C SER A 343 -22.12 34.65 17.30
N LEU A 344 -21.03 33.91 17.23
CA LEU A 344 -19.94 34.09 16.26
C LEU A 344 -19.26 32.75 15.98
N GLN A 345 -19.28 32.34 14.72
CA GLN A 345 -18.59 31.17 14.21
C GLN A 345 -17.70 31.60 13.05
N ILE A 346 -16.45 31.16 13.05
CA ILE A 346 -15.51 31.41 11.95
C ILE A 346 -14.79 30.10 11.69
N PHE A 347 -14.88 29.61 10.46
CA PHE A 347 -14.33 28.33 10.02
C PHE A 347 -13.48 28.56 8.78
N CYS A 348 -12.24 28.08 8.80
CA CYS A 348 -11.34 28.13 7.66
C CYS A 348 -11.01 26.71 7.21
N TRP A 349 -10.87 26.51 5.91
CA TRP A 349 -10.43 25.23 5.36
C TRP A 349 -9.46 25.44 4.20
N THR A 350 -8.62 24.44 3.94
CA THR A 350 -7.68 24.41 2.83
C THR A 350 -7.42 22.97 2.36
N TYR A 351 -6.96 22.83 1.13
CA TYR A 351 -6.47 21.57 0.60
C TYR A 351 -5.36 21.80 -0.44
N GLN A 352 -4.56 20.76 -0.65
CA GLN A 352 -3.56 20.68 -1.70
C GLN A 352 -3.49 19.24 -2.20
N ALA A 353 -3.42 19.04 -3.51
CA ALA A 353 -3.16 17.75 -4.10
C ALA A 353 -2.21 17.84 -5.29
N LEU A 354 -1.37 16.83 -5.43
CA LEU A 354 -0.44 16.64 -6.54
C LEU A 354 -0.71 15.27 -7.15
N THR A 355 -0.84 15.22 -8.47
CA THR A 355 -0.96 13.99 -9.25
C THR A 355 0.12 13.97 -10.32
N SER A 356 0.24 12.86 -11.06
CA SER A 356 1.14 12.77 -12.20
C SER A 356 0.95 13.86 -13.27
N ASN A 357 -0.23 14.48 -13.37
CA ASN A 357 -0.51 15.48 -14.40
C ASN A 357 -1.21 16.75 -13.88
N SER A 358 -1.35 16.93 -12.57
CA SER A 358 -2.02 18.11 -12.02
C SER A 358 -1.49 18.57 -10.68
N LEU A 359 -1.47 19.88 -10.46
CA LEU A 359 -1.39 20.52 -9.15
C LEU A 359 -2.76 21.14 -8.82
N GLN A 360 -3.23 20.91 -7.61
CA GLN A 360 -4.54 21.33 -7.13
C GLN A 360 -4.38 21.96 -5.76
N PHE A 361 -5.07 23.07 -5.51
CA PHE A 361 -5.13 23.66 -4.18
C PHE A 361 -6.31 24.60 -4.09
N GLY A 362 -6.80 24.82 -2.89
CA GLY A 362 -7.91 25.73 -2.65
C GLY A 362 -8.08 25.99 -1.17
N ALA A 363 -8.74 27.08 -0.85
CA ALA A 363 -9.03 27.45 0.51
C ALA A 363 -10.33 28.23 0.60
N GLY A 364 -10.93 28.23 1.78
CA GLY A 364 -12.11 29.00 2.06
C GLY A 364 -12.20 29.43 3.51
N VAL A 365 -12.98 30.49 3.71
CA VAL A 365 -13.40 30.97 5.01
C VAL A 365 -14.92 31.10 5.00
N GLU A 366 -15.55 30.62 6.05
CA GLU A 366 -16.97 30.76 6.33
C GLU A 366 -17.11 31.43 7.68
N PHE A 367 -18.08 32.34 7.80
CA PHE A 367 -18.39 32.98 9.05
C PHE A 367 -19.89 33.16 9.23
N TYR A 368 -20.30 33.09 10.49
CA TYR A 368 -21.66 33.31 10.93
C TYR A 368 -21.63 34.19 12.17
N ALA A 369 -22.47 35.22 12.21
CA ALA A 369 -22.63 36.09 13.36
C ALA A 369 -24.11 36.32 13.66
N SER A 370 -24.50 36.31 14.93
CA SER A 370 -25.86 36.61 15.36
C SER A 370 -25.90 37.55 16.56
N ALA A 371 -26.77 38.57 16.48
CA ALA A 371 -26.96 39.56 17.53
C ALA A 371 -28.37 40.15 17.45
N ALA A 372 -29.08 40.24 18.59
CA ALA A 372 -30.38 40.90 18.71
C ALA A 372 -31.45 40.47 17.66
N GLY A 373 -31.45 39.19 17.27
CA GLY A 373 -32.36 38.65 16.25
C GLY A 373 -31.96 38.92 14.80
N ALA A 374 -30.84 39.63 14.56
CA ALA A 374 -30.18 39.71 13.25
C ALA A 374 -29.13 38.61 13.12
N THR A 375 -28.99 38.05 11.92
CA THR A 375 -27.92 37.09 11.58
C THR A 375 -27.23 37.52 10.30
N VAL A 376 -25.91 37.37 10.26
CA VAL A 376 -25.07 37.57 9.07
C VAL A 376 -24.29 36.29 8.84
N GLU A 377 -24.39 35.75 7.63
CA GLU A 377 -23.65 34.57 7.18
C GLU A 377 -22.90 34.95 5.93
N GLY A 378 -21.64 34.54 5.80
CA GLY A 378 -20.90 34.77 4.59
C GLY A 378 -19.72 33.82 4.46
N GLY A 379 -19.19 33.77 3.25
CA GLY A 379 -18.02 32.97 2.97
C GLY A 379 -17.31 33.45 1.72
N LEU A 380 -16.04 33.10 1.62
CA LEU A 380 -15.18 33.33 0.46
C LEU A 380 -14.34 32.08 0.27
N SER A 381 -14.32 31.53 -0.93
CA SER A 381 -13.50 30.39 -1.30
C SER A 381 -12.86 30.57 -2.67
N PHE A 382 -11.78 29.85 -2.89
CA PHE A 382 -11.21 29.65 -4.21
C PHE A 382 -10.71 28.22 -4.37
N ASP A 383 -10.80 27.71 -5.59
CA ASP A 383 -10.32 26.40 -6.01
C ASP A 383 -9.47 26.58 -7.27
N ALA A 384 -8.23 26.10 -7.24
CA ALA A 384 -7.30 26.12 -8.35
C ALA A 384 -6.97 24.71 -8.81
N LEU A 385 -6.97 24.51 -10.13
CA LEU A 385 -6.61 23.28 -10.81
C LEU A 385 -5.68 23.60 -11.98
N ILE A 386 -4.45 23.12 -11.91
CA ILE A 386 -3.40 23.29 -12.91
C ILE A 386 -3.07 21.92 -13.48
N TYR A 387 -3.19 21.76 -14.80
CA TYR A 387 -2.67 20.63 -15.55
C TYR A 387 -1.27 20.95 -16.08
N PHE A 388 -0.36 19.98 -16.03
CA PHE A 388 1.00 20.17 -16.55
C PHE A 388 1.09 19.94 -18.06
N ASN A 389 0.34 18.97 -18.57
CA ASN A 389 0.44 18.54 -19.96
C ASN A 389 -0.94 18.11 -20.53
N PRO A 390 -1.55 18.89 -21.45
CA PRO A 390 -1.19 20.27 -21.80
C PRO A 390 -1.29 21.22 -20.61
N PHE A 391 -0.39 22.21 -20.58
CA PHE A 391 -0.44 23.24 -19.57
C PHE A 391 -1.76 23.99 -19.70
N ALA A 392 -2.59 23.88 -18.68
CA ALA A 392 -3.90 24.51 -18.58
C ALA A 392 -4.16 24.79 -17.11
N PHE A 393 -4.84 25.88 -16.80
CA PHE A 393 -5.29 26.09 -15.43
C PHE A 393 -6.71 26.64 -15.40
N SER A 394 -7.40 26.37 -14.29
CA SER A 394 -8.71 26.89 -13.94
C SER A 394 -8.65 27.35 -12.49
N ILE A 395 -9.12 28.56 -12.23
CA ILE A 395 -9.27 29.11 -10.89
C ILE A 395 -10.73 29.56 -10.77
N ASP A 396 -11.47 28.94 -9.88
CA ASP A 396 -12.84 29.34 -9.54
C ASP A 396 -12.80 30.03 -8.17
N MET A 397 -13.46 31.19 -8.04
CA MET A 397 -13.64 31.90 -6.78
C MET A 397 -15.14 32.10 -6.54
N ALA A 398 -15.58 31.86 -5.31
CA ALA A 398 -16.96 32.06 -4.91
C ALA A 398 -17.00 32.87 -3.62
N GLY A 399 -17.94 33.80 -3.51
CA GLY A 399 -18.16 34.58 -2.31
C GLY A 399 -19.64 34.81 -2.08
N HIS A 400 -20.06 34.84 -0.83
CA HIS A 400 -21.42 35.23 -0.48
C HIS A 400 -21.48 35.95 0.85
N LEU A 401 -22.50 36.80 1.02
CA LEU A 401 -22.80 37.49 2.26
C LEU A 401 -24.31 37.69 2.35
N VAL A 402 -24.95 37.15 3.37
CA VAL A 402 -26.41 37.18 3.56
C VAL A 402 -26.75 37.73 4.94
N ALA A 403 -27.62 38.75 4.97
CA ALA A 403 -28.16 39.32 6.20
C ALA A 403 -29.63 38.91 6.38
N ARG A 404 -30.00 38.46 7.57
CA ARG A 404 -31.38 38.11 7.96
C ARG A 404 -31.77 38.79 9.27
N TYR A 405 -33.06 39.03 9.45
CA TYR A 405 -33.64 39.50 10.72
C TYR A 405 -34.89 38.69 11.06
N LYS A 406 -34.91 38.09 12.25
CA LYS A 406 -35.98 37.19 12.73
C LYS A 406 -36.34 36.09 11.71
N GLY A 407 -35.33 35.52 11.04
CA GLY A 407 -35.50 34.49 10.01
C GLY A 407 -35.82 35.02 8.60
N HIS A 408 -36.23 36.28 8.47
CA HIS A 408 -36.52 36.90 7.17
C HIS A 408 -35.25 37.45 6.53
N ARG A 409 -35.06 37.18 5.24
CA ARG A 409 -33.90 37.63 4.47
C ARG A 409 -34.01 39.11 4.13
N LEU A 410 -33.00 39.91 4.50
CA LEU A 410 -32.97 41.36 4.26
C LEU A 410 -32.19 41.70 2.99
N ALA A 411 -30.97 41.17 2.88
CA ALA A 411 -30.09 41.40 1.74
C ALA A 411 -29.12 40.23 1.53
N GLY A 412 -28.59 40.10 0.33
CA GLY A 412 -27.55 39.15 -0.04
C GLY A 412 -26.63 39.69 -1.13
N VAL A 413 -25.36 39.35 -1.06
CA VAL A 413 -24.39 39.53 -2.14
C VAL A 413 -23.88 38.14 -2.49
N TYR A 414 -23.84 37.81 -3.77
CA TYR A 414 -23.22 36.60 -4.30
C TYR A 414 -22.22 36.96 -5.38
N LEU A 415 -21.06 36.31 -5.34
CA LEU A 415 -19.97 36.47 -6.29
C LEU A 415 -19.57 35.08 -6.79
N SER A 416 -19.50 34.93 -8.10
CA SER A 416 -18.88 33.77 -8.74
C SER A 416 -17.94 34.29 -9.83
N LEU A 417 -16.67 33.88 -9.77
CA LEU A 417 -15.64 34.23 -10.73
C LEU A 417 -14.95 32.95 -11.19
N SER A 418 -14.65 32.85 -12.47
CA SER A 418 -13.90 31.75 -13.06
C SER A 418 -12.87 32.31 -14.01
N LEU A 419 -11.63 31.85 -13.91
CA LEU A 419 -10.51 32.24 -14.75
C LEU A 419 -9.82 30.97 -15.27
N SER A 420 -9.76 30.83 -16.59
CA SER A 420 -9.05 29.74 -17.25
C SER A 420 -7.98 30.25 -18.22
N GLY A 421 -6.88 29.51 -18.35
CA GLY A 421 -5.78 29.81 -19.26
C GLY A 421 -4.97 28.54 -19.62
N PRO A 422 -3.78 28.65 -20.23
CA PRO A 422 -2.93 29.84 -20.42
C PRO A 422 -3.18 30.64 -21.70
N SER A 423 -3.87 30.09 -22.70
CA SER A 423 -4.29 30.80 -23.92
C SER A 423 -5.35 29.97 -24.67
N PRO A 424 -6.45 30.58 -25.15
CA PRO A 424 -6.88 31.92 -24.77
C PRO A 424 -7.20 31.97 -23.27
N TRP A 425 -6.96 33.13 -22.66
CA TRP A 425 -7.45 33.43 -21.33
C TRP A 425 -8.96 33.64 -21.44
N HIS A 426 -9.71 33.08 -20.51
CA HIS A 426 -11.16 33.22 -20.45
C HIS A 426 -11.54 33.49 -19.01
N ALA A 427 -12.09 34.68 -18.77
CA ALA A 427 -12.58 35.10 -17.46
C ALA A 427 -14.08 35.36 -17.53
N ARG A 428 -14.82 34.70 -16.66
CA ARG A 428 -16.26 34.89 -16.50
C ARG A 428 -16.56 35.22 -15.05
N GLY A 429 -17.48 36.13 -14.83
CA GLY A 429 -17.91 36.49 -13.50
C GLY A 429 -19.39 36.86 -13.43
N THR A 430 -20.01 36.64 -12.29
CA THR A 430 -21.37 37.11 -11.98
C THR A 430 -21.40 37.61 -10.55
N ALA A 431 -21.90 38.83 -10.36
CA ALA A 431 -22.19 39.42 -9.07
C ALA A 431 -23.70 39.67 -8.98
N THR A 432 -24.35 39.08 -7.97
CA THR A 432 -25.78 39.26 -7.71
C THR A 432 -25.97 39.96 -6.38
N PHE A 433 -26.70 41.08 -6.40
CA PHE A 433 -27.15 41.79 -5.20
C PHE A 433 -28.65 41.56 -5.03
N GLU A 434 -29.06 41.02 -3.89
CA GLU A 434 -30.44 40.79 -3.53
C GLU A 434 -30.80 41.65 -2.32
N ILE A 435 -32.01 42.20 -2.31
CA ILE A 435 -32.56 42.95 -1.20
C ILE A 435 -34.06 42.68 -1.13
N LEU A 436 -34.55 42.17 -0.01
CA LEU A 436 -35.96 41.79 0.19
C LEU A 436 -36.54 40.88 -0.92
N PHE A 437 -37.22 41.46 -1.92
CA PHE A 437 -37.93 40.77 -3.01
C PHE A 437 -37.41 41.13 -4.42
N TRP A 438 -36.29 41.84 -4.52
CA TRP A 438 -35.68 42.24 -5.79
C TRP A 438 -34.20 41.85 -5.81
N ASP A 439 -33.74 41.42 -6.98
CA ASP A 439 -32.36 41.02 -7.26
C ASP A 439 -31.83 41.72 -8.52
N ILE A 440 -30.53 42.04 -8.51
CA ILE A 440 -29.82 42.65 -9.62
C ILE A 440 -28.54 41.84 -9.84
N SER A 441 -28.40 41.25 -11.03
CA SER A 441 -27.19 40.52 -11.45
C SER A 441 -26.43 41.29 -12.51
N VAL A 442 -25.12 41.44 -12.32
CA VAL A 442 -24.18 41.96 -13.31
C VAL A 442 -23.14 40.88 -13.59
N GLY A 443 -22.92 40.56 -14.85
CA GLY A 443 -21.93 39.57 -15.27
C GLY A 443 -21.03 40.08 -16.38
N PHE A 444 -19.86 39.46 -16.50
CA PHE A 444 -18.94 39.66 -17.61
C PHE A 444 -18.45 38.30 -18.12
N ASP A 445 -18.07 38.26 -19.39
CA ASP A 445 -17.56 37.08 -20.06
C ASP A 445 -16.57 37.55 -21.13
N GLU A 446 -15.29 37.49 -20.80
CA GLU A 446 -14.22 38.07 -21.60
C GLU A 446 -13.19 37.00 -21.95
N THR A 447 -12.83 36.94 -23.23
CA THR A 447 -11.78 36.05 -23.75
C THR A 447 -10.70 36.88 -24.41
N TRP A 448 -9.44 36.71 -24.01
CA TRP A 448 -8.29 37.42 -24.60
C TRP A 448 -7.07 36.52 -24.74
N GLY A 449 -6.04 37.00 -25.44
CA GLY A 449 -4.85 36.21 -25.77
C GLY A 449 -4.93 35.55 -27.14
N ARG A 450 -3.89 34.79 -27.49
CA ARG A 450 -3.80 34.18 -28.83
C ARG A 450 -4.83 33.06 -28.94
N SER A 451 -5.77 33.21 -29.87
CA SER A 451 -6.75 32.19 -30.22
C SER A 451 -6.15 31.02 -31.02
N ASP A 452 -4.97 31.24 -31.61
CA ASP A 452 -4.13 30.15 -32.07
C ASP A 452 -3.58 29.49 -30.81
N ASN A 453 -4.06 28.27 -30.49
CA ASN A 453 -3.33 27.36 -29.61
C ASN A 453 -1.87 27.52 -30.00
N GLN A 454 -1.01 27.98 -29.08
CA GLN A 454 0.42 28.10 -29.35
C GLN A 454 0.82 26.81 -30.08
N ARG A 455 1.16 26.91 -31.37
CA ARG A 455 1.87 25.83 -32.04
C ARG A 455 3.17 25.79 -31.29
N LEU A 456 3.22 24.90 -30.32
CA LEU A 456 4.40 24.63 -29.56
C LEU A 456 5.56 24.46 -30.54
N PRO A 457 6.75 24.98 -30.24
CA PRO A 457 7.88 24.86 -31.13
C PRO A 457 8.09 23.39 -31.46
N ALA A 458 8.37 23.08 -32.73
CA ALA A 458 8.65 21.72 -33.11
C ALA A 458 10.01 21.32 -32.53
N ILE A 459 10.04 20.20 -31.80
CA ILE A 459 11.24 19.70 -31.12
C ILE A 459 11.83 18.55 -31.93
N ASP A 460 13.16 18.47 -31.96
CA ASP A 460 13.88 17.28 -32.42
C ASP A 460 14.11 16.33 -31.22
N PRO A 461 13.42 15.19 -31.13
CA PRO A 461 13.55 14.23 -30.03
C PRO A 461 14.96 13.62 -29.90
N TRP A 462 15.80 13.66 -30.94
CA TRP A 462 17.18 13.19 -30.86
C TRP A 462 18.05 14.12 -30.01
N LEU A 463 17.94 15.44 -30.27
CA LEU A 463 18.74 16.48 -29.61
C LEU A 463 18.07 17.08 -28.37
N GLY A 464 16.74 17.03 -28.29
CA GLY A 464 15.96 17.71 -27.25
C GLY A 464 15.74 19.20 -27.54
N SER A 465 15.39 19.96 -26.50
CA SER A 465 15.29 21.42 -26.54
C SER A 465 15.88 21.99 -25.25
N ALA A 466 17.02 22.68 -25.36
CA ALA A 466 17.64 23.36 -24.21
C ALA A 466 16.79 24.53 -23.70
N ASP A 467 16.05 25.20 -24.60
CA ASP A 467 15.19 26.34 -24.25
C ASP A 467 13.93 25.88 -23.49
N ASP A 468 13.46 24.66 -23.72
CA ASP A 468 12.25 24.09 -23.09
C ASP A 468 12.53 23.05 -22.00
N ASP A 469 13.81 22.88 -21.60
CA ASP A 469 14.27 21.88 -20.60
C ASP A 469 13.84 20.43 -20.93
N ILE A 470 13.91 20.06 -22.21
CA ILE A 470 13.53 18.74 -22.71
C ILE A 470 14.79 17.99 -23.13
N MET A 471 15.14 16.95 -22.38
CA MET A 471 16.27 16.06 -22.70
C MET A 471 16.00 15.24 -23.97
N GLY A 472 16.97 15.21 -24.89
CA GLY A 472 16.93 14.40 -26.09
C GLY A 472 17.36 12.95 -25.87
N LEU A 473 17.03 12.06 -26.81
CA LEU A 473 17.45 10.66 -26.76
C LEU A 473 18.97 10.50 -26.72
N ARG A 474 19.71 11.35 -27.43
CA ARG A 474 21.18 11.29 -27.46
C ARG A 474 21.76 11.45 -26.06
N GLU A 475 21.37 12.52 -25.37
CA GLU A 475 21.81 12.79 -24.00
C GLU A 475 21.38 11.65 -23.06
N ALA A 476 20.15 11.16 -23.20
CA ALA A 476 19.67 10.03 -22.42
C ALA A 476 20.52 8.78 -22.61
N LEU A 477 21.01 8.49 -23.82
CA LEU A 477 21.91 7.37 -24.09
C LEU A 477 23.35 7.61 -23.64
N GLU A 478 23.78 8.86 -23.46
CA GLU A 478 25.09 9.21 -22.89
C GLU A 478 25.11 9.07 -21.35
N LEU A 479 23.93 9.05 -20.69
CA LEU A 479 23.84 8.84 -19.24
C LEU A 479 24.25 7.43 -18.81
N LYS A 480 25.10 7.35 -17.79
CA LYS A 480 25.52 6.08 -17.15
C LYS A 480 24.34 5.23 -16.66
N THR A 481 23.30 5.88 -16.13
CA THR A 481 22.09 5.21 -15.62
C THR A 481 21.29 4.49 -16.69
N SER A 482 21.51 4.82 -17.96
CA SER A 482 20.85 4.16 -19.08
C SER A 482 21.50 2.84 -19.48
N TRP A 483 22.67 2.52 -18.91
CA TRP A 483 23.40 1.31 -19.20
C TRP A 483 23.55 0.46 -17.95
N GLY A 484 23.36 -0.84 -18.09
CA GLY A 484 23.45 -1.78 -16.98
C GLY A 484 23.80 -3.19 -17.43
N SER A 485 23.84 -4.09 -16.45
CA SER A 485 24.01 -5.52 -16.67
C SER A 485 22.92 -6.26 -15.93
N ARG A 486 22.18 -7.12 -16.65
CA ARG A 486 21.10 -7.92 -16.07
C ARG A 486 21.37 -9.40 -16.24
N LEU A 487 21.12 -10.17 -15.18
CA LEU A 487 21.15 -11.62 -15.27
C LEU A 487 19.89 -12.16 -15.99
N PRO A 488 20.03 -13.24 -16.79
CA PRO A 488 18.89 -13.96 -17.33
C PRO A 488 17.95 -14.44 -16.22
N ALA A 489 16.64 -14.51 -16.48
CA ALA A 489 15.62 -14.85 -15.47
C ALA A 489 15.80 -16.25 -14.82
N TYR A 490 16.62 -17.12 -15.40
CA TYR A 490 16.95 -18.44 -14.85
C TYR A 490 18.23 -18.47 -13.99
N ALA A 491 18.98 -17.37 -13.93
CA ALA A 491 20.22 -17.26 -13.17
C ALA A 491 20.00 -16.46 -11.87
N ASN A 492 20.38 -17.04 -10.74
CA ASN A 492 20.42 -16.34 -9.45
C ASN A 492 21.86 -15.92 -9.15
N MET A 493 22.06 -14.68 -8.70
CA MET A 493 23.36 -14.18 -8.27
C MET A 493 23.66 -14.71 -6.86
N PHE A 494 24.58 -15.66 -6.73
CA PHE A 494 25.10 -16.14 -5.44
C PHE A 494 26.49 -15.57 -5.12
N GLU A 495 27.08 -14.84 -6.06
CA GLU A 495 28.44 -14.28 -6.01
C GLU A 495 28.33 -12.75 -6.15
N ALA A 496 29.11 -11.99 -5.37
CA ALA A 496 29.19 -10.54 -5.52
C ALA A 496 30.28 -10.19 -6.54
N LEU A 497 30.01 -9.26 -7.46
CA LEU A 497 31.05 -8.70 -8.33
C LEU A 497 31.97 -7.82 -7.49
N LYS A 498 33.28 -8.11 -7.51
CA LYS A 498 34.28 -7.28 -6.83
C LYS A 498 34.42 -5.95 -7.59
N GLU A 499 34.32 -4.84 -6.88
CA GLU A 499 34.65 -3.52 -7.44
C GLU A 499 36.12 -3.51 -7.90
N ILE A 500 36.37 -2.88 -9.04
CA ILE A 500 37.73 -2.66 -9.53
C ILE A 500 38.25 -1.44 -8.78
N GLU A 501 39.14 -1.64 -7.81
CA GLU A 501 39.91 -0.55 -7.20
C GLU A 501 40.75 0.11 -8.30
N GLU A 502 40.40 1.34 -8.68
CA GLU A 502 41.18 2.16 -9.60
C GLU A 502 42.54 2.43 -8.94
N THR A 503 43.55 1.68 -9.34
CA THR A 503 44.90 1.88 -8.83
C THR A 503 45.46 3.13 -9.51
N GLU A 504 45.53 4.21 -8.72
CA GLU A 504 46.12 5.49 -9.08
C GLU A 504 47.49 5.31 -9.75
N SER A 505 47.54 5.61 -11.04
CA SER A 505 48.73 6.17 -11.67
C SER A 505 48.26 7.44 -12.36
N GLU A 506 48.51 8.58 -11.72
CA GLU A 506 48.03 9.93 -12.06
C GLU A 506 48.40 10.38 -13.49
N GLU A 507 49.26 9.65 -14.20
CA GLU A 507 49.69 9.98 -15.57
C GLU A 507 48.85 9.27 -16.67
N ALA A 508 47.92 8.38 -16.31
CA ALA A 508 47.04 7.68 -17.26
C ALA A 508 45.53 8.01 -17.12
N ALA A 509 45.19 8.97 -16.26
CA ALA A 509 43.81 9.39 -15.97
C ALA A 509 43.17 10.31 -17.03
N ILE A 510 43.89 10.61 -18.12
CA ILE A 510 43.37 11.36 -19.24
C ILE A 510 42.75 10.35 -20.23
N GLU A 511 41.41 10.33 -20.29
CA GLU A 511 40.57 9.64 -21.30
C GLU A 511 40.33 8.11 -21.15
N GLN A 512 40.05 7.59 -19.95
CA GLN A 512 39.37 6.28 -19.87
C GLN A 512 37.87 6.45 -19.57
N PRO A 513 36.96 5.94 -20.42
CA PRO A 513 35.54 5.94 -20.11
C PRO A 513 35.27 5.07 -18.87
N GLU A 514 34.41 5.55 -17.98
CA GLU A 514 33.93 4.79 -16.81
C GLU A 514 33.38 3.42 -17.24
N ARG A 515 33.75 2.36 -16.51
CA ARG A 515 33.48 0.97 -16.91
C ARG A 515 32.22 0.42 -16.23
N ILE A 516 31.40 -0.32 -16.97
CA ILE A 516 30.25 -1.07 -16.44
C ILE A 516 30.68 -2.52 -16.19
N LEU A 517 30.51 -2.99 -14.96
CA LEU A 517 30.79 -4.38 -14.61
C LEU A 517 29.63 -5.28 -15.02
N MET A 518 29.92 -6.29 -15.82
CA MET A 518 28.95 -7.28 -16.30
C MET A 518 29.33 -8.67 -15.81
N HIS A 519 28.36 -9.41 -15.30
CA HIS A 519 28.54 -10.81 -14.94
C HIS A 519 28.80 -11.67 -16.21
N SER A 520 29.56 -12.75 -16.11
CA SER A 520 29.90 -13.62 -17.27
C SER A 520 28.68 -14.26 -17.94
N ALA A 521 27.63 -14.52 -17.15
CA ALA A 521 26.31 -14.95 -17.62
C ALA A 521 25.31 -13.79 -17.82
N GLY A 522 25.74 -12.55 -17.62
CA GLY A 522 24.90 -11.35 -17.74
C GLY A 522 24.69 -10.93 -19.20
N ARG A 523 23.64 -10.14 -19.40
CA ARG A 523 23.34 -9.45 -20.67
C ARG A 523 23.52 -7.94 -20.45
N ILE A 524 23.93 -7.24 -21.50
CA ILE A 524 23.99 -5.78 -21.52
C ILE A 524 22.56 -5.26 -21.55
N GLU A 525 22.25 -4.33 -20.66
CA GLU A 525 20.98 -3.66 -20.61
C GLU A 525 21.16 -2.21 -21.06
N ILE A 526 20.37 -1.79 -22.04
CA ILE A 526 20.21 -0.39 -22.44
C ILE A 526 18.77 -0.03 -22.12
N ARG A 527 18.56 0.96 -21.25
CA ARG A 527 17.23 1.39 -20.80
C ARG A 527 17.16 2.91 -20.72
N GLN A 528 16.20 3.53 -21.41
CA GLN A 528 15.89 4.95 -21.22
C GLN A 528 14.38 5.16 -21.10
N LYS A 529 13.96 6.29 -20.52
CA LYS A 529 12.54 6.60 -20.23
C LYS A 529 12.04 7.88 -20.89
N ILE A 530 12.78 8.41 -21.86
CA ILE A 530 12.48 9.67 -22.53
C ILE A 530 11.47 9.48 -23.65
N LEU A 531 11.66 8.46 -24.48
CA LEU A 531 10.73 8.15 -25.57
C LEU A 531 10.70 6.65 -25.89
N PRO A 532 9.61 6.12 -26.44
CA PRO A 532 9.55 4.73 -26.88
C PRO A 532 10.24 4.52 -28.24
N PHE A 533 10.90 3.37 -28.41
CA PHE A 533 11.46 2.86 -29.66
C PHE A 533 10.44 2.05 -30.45
N GLY A 534 10.64 1.99 -31.76
CA GLY A 534 9.87 1.16 -32.69
C GLY A 534 8.43 1.63 -32.89
N ILE A 535 8.14 2.90 -32.60
CA ILE A 535 6.89 3.58 -32.93
C ILE A 535 7.17 4.94 -33.58
N HIS A 536 6.23 5.42 -34.37
CA HIS A 536 6.32 6.76 -34.97
C HIS A 536 5.88 7.85 -34.00
N LEU A 537 6.65 8.93 -33.85
CA LEU A 537 6.34 10.02 -32.92
C LEU A 537 5.66 11.19 -33.64
N ASP A 538 4.39 11.46 -33.31
CA ASP A 538 3.66 12.64 -33.83
C ASP A 538 4.05 13.91 -33.05
N LYS A 539 4.35 13.72 -31.76
CA LYS A 539 4.65 14.77 -30.78
C LYS A 539 5.53 14.23 -29.65
N VAL A 540 6.15 15.10 -28.88
CA VAL A 540 6.77 14.78 -27.58
C VAL A 540 6.15 15.68 -26.53
N GLY A 541 5.41 15.07 -25.60
CA GLY A 541 4.54 15.80 -24.67
C GLY A 541 3.40 16.47 -25.45
N ASN A 542 3.49 17.79 -25.64
CA ASN A 542 2.59 18.52 -26.54
C ASN A 542 3.30 19.15 -27.74
N ASN A 543 4.63 19.13 -27.76
CA ASN A 543 5.42 19.75 -28.81
C ASN A 543 5.34 18.86 -30.05
N PRO A 544 5.01 19.39 -31.25
CA PRO A 544 5.11 18.63 -32.47
C PRO A 544 6.56 18.19 -32.70
N VAL A 545 6.76 17.06 -33.36
CA VAL A 545 8.12 16.59 -33.70
C VAL A 545 8.59 17.20 -35.01
N ARG A 546 9.89 17.48 -35.12
CA ARG A 546 10.61 17.74 -36.37
C ARG A 546 11.84 16.86 -36.48
N ASP A 547 12.36 16.73 -37.69
CA ASP A 547 13.61 16.05 -38.03
C ASP A 547 13.62 14.53 -37.74
N HIS A 548 13.67 14.10 -36.47
CA HIS A 548 13.70 12.68 -36.08
C HIS A 548 12.39 12.24 -35.39
N ASN A 549 11.67 11.29 -35.98
CA ASN A 549 10.38 10.81 -35.46
C ASN A 549 10.28 9.28 -35.34
N ASP A 550 11.26 8.52 -35.83
CA ASP A 550 11.30 7.07 -35.75
C ASP A 550 12.65 6.62 -35.19
N PHE A 551 12.63 5.84 -34.10
CA PHE A 551 13.84 5.33 -33.45
C PHE A 551 13.82 3.81 -33.40
N ILE A 552 14.74 3.17 -34.12
CA ILE A 552 14.85 1.71 -34.23
C ILE A 552 16.29 1.30 -33.92
N VAL A 553 16.46 0.30 -33.05
CA VAL A 553 17.77 -0.30 -32.80
C VAL A 553 17.97 -1.46 -33.75
N GLU A 554 18.81 -1.26 -34.77
CA GLU A 554 19.04 -2.26 -35.83
C GLU A 554 19.95 -3.41 -35.36
N SER A 555 21.05 -3.08 -34.68
CA SER A 555 22.00 -4.07 -34.18
C SER A 555 22.79 -3.56 -32.97
N VAL A 556 23.23 -4.48 -32.12
CA VAL A 556 24.21 -4.21 -31.06
C VAL A 556 25.48 -4.97 -31.37
N ASN A 557 26.58 -4.23 -31.46
CA ASN A 557 27.88 -4.79 -31.81
C ASN A 557 28.88 -4.52 -30.69
N VAL A 558 29.59 -5.56 -30.26
CA VAL A 558 30.67 -5.48 -29.27
C VAL A 558 32.00 -5.72 -29.96
N ASN A 559 32.93 -4.79 -29.79
CA ASN A 559 34.29 -4.95 -30.27
C ASN A 559 35.12 -5.73 -29.24
N ILE A 560 35.64 -6.88 -29.66
CA ILE A 560 36.53 -7.75 -28.88
C ILE A 560 37.88 -7.77 -29.58
N GLY A 561 38.79 -6.89 -29.17
CA GLY A 561 40.07 -6.69 -29.85
C GLY A 561 39.85 -6.20 -31.28
N ALA A 562 40.31 -6.96 -32.28
CA ALA A 562 40.14 -6.65 -33.70
C ALA A 562 38.86 -7.25 -34.34
N SER A 563 38.03 -7.96 -33.56
CA SER A 563 36.81 -8.61 -34.05
C SER A 563 35.56 -7.90 -33.52
N THR A 564 34.57 -7.72 -34.38
CA THR A 564 33.25 -7.19 -34.00
C THR A 564 32.26 -8.35 -33.92
N LEU A 565 31.60 -8.48 -32.77
CA LEU A 565 30.58 -9.48 -32.50
C LEU A 565 29.21 -8.82 -32.44
N SER A 566 28.28 -9.25 -33.31
CA SER A 566 26.87 -8.85 -33.21
C SER A 566 26.17 -9.68 -32.13
N LEU A 567 25.46 -9.00 -31.23
CA LEU A 567 24.70 -9.60 -30.15
C LEU A 567 23.24 -9.79 -30.54
N ASN A 568 22.61 -10.83 -30.00
CA ASN A 568 21.16 -10.98 -30.09
C ASN A 568 20.50 -9.99 -29.12
N GLN A 569 19.44 -9.36 -29.58
CA GLN A 569 18.72 -8.34 -28.83
C GLN A 569 17.28 -8.77 -28.55
N GLU A 570 16.82 -8.48 -27.34
CA GLU A 570 15.43 -8.60 -26.93
C GLU A 570 14.91 -7.22 -26.54
N PRO A 571 13.67 -6.85 -26.91
CA PRO A 571 13.11 -5.55 -26.56
C PRO A 571 12.91 -5.45 -25.04
N LEU A 572 13.38 -4.36 -24.45
CA LEU A 572 13.10 -4.01 -23.06
C LEU A 572 11.89 -3.09 -23.02
N LEU A 573 10.80 -3.54 -22.38
CA LEU A 573 9.55 -2.79 -22.32
C LEU A 573 9.43 -1.98 -21.01
N GLU A 574 8.93 -0.75 -21.10
CA GLU A 574 8.55 0.12 -19.97
C GLU A 574 7.18 0.74 -20.22
N ASN A 575 6.56 1.28 -19.17
CA ASN A 575 5.27 1.95 -19.27
C ASN A 575 5.44 3.38 -19.81
N PHE A 576 4.82 3.65 -20.96
CA PHE A 576 4.75 4.98 -21.57
C PHE A 576 3.30 5.41 -21.75
N SER A 577 3.03 6.71 -21.58
CA SER A 577 1.71 7.27 -21.90
C SER A 577 1.63 7.53 -23.40
N ARG A 578 0.82 6.75 -24.12
CA ARG A 578 0.61 6.91 -25.57
C ARG A 578 0.26 8.34 -25.96
N GLY A 579 -0.56 9.01 -25.15
CA GLY A 579 -0.97 10.39 -25.38
C GLY A 579 0.15 11.43 -25.33
N GLN A 580 1.36 11.07 -24.85
CA GLN A 580 2.54 11.94 -24.90
C GLN A 580 3.23 11.90 -26.27
N TYR A 581 3.07 10.82 -27.02
CA TYR A 581 3.82 10.58 -28.27
C TYR A 581 2.96 10.57 -29.53
N LYS A 582 1.67 10.21 -29.39
CA LYS A 582 0.69 10.13 -30.48
C LYS A 582 -0.41 11.17 -30.36
N LYS A 583 -0.93 11.62 -31.49
CA LYS A 583 -2.10 12.51 -31.54
C LYS A 583 -3.39 11.72 -31.41
N LEU A 584 -3.94 11.66 -30.20
CA LEU A 584 -5.19 10.95 -29.90
C LEU A 584 -6.43 11.83 -30.08
N ASN A 585 -7.49 11.26 -30.68
CA ASN A 585 -8.81 11.91 -30.76
C ASN A 585 -9.56 11.85 -29.41
N LYS A 586 -10.68 12.59 -29.28
CA LYS A 586 -11.42 12.72 -28.00
C LYS A 586 -11.90 11.38 -27.44
N THR A 587 -12.37 10.48 -28.29
CA THR A 587 -12.86 9.15 -27.89
C THR A 587 -11.70 8.29 -27.41
N GLN A 588 -10.61 8.23 -28.18
CA GLN A 588 -9.39 7.49 -27.83
C GLN A 588 -8.80 7.94 -26.50
N ARG A 589 -8.83 9.24 -26.18
CA ARG A 589 -8.37 9.76 -24.87
C ARG A 589 -9.16 9.24 -23.68
N LEU A 590 -10.40 8.78 -23.89
CA LEU A 590 -11.28 8.27 -22.83
C LEU A 590 -11.29 6.74 -22.78
N THR A 591 -11.02 6.07 -23.90
CA THR A 591 -11.10 4.61 -24.00
C THR A 591 -9.76 3.89 -23.89
N LEU A 592 -8.65 4.55 -24.23
CA LEU A 592 -7.33 3.92 -24.17
C LEU A 592 -6.75 3.93 -22.75
N PRO A 593 -5.89 2.96 -22.41
CA PRO A 593 -5.18 2.95 -21.13
C PRO A 593 -4.33 4.21 -20.95
N SER A 594 -4.19 4.69 -19.71
CA SER A 594 -3.32 5.83 -19.39
C SER A 594 -1.84 5.54 -19.68
N PHE A 595 -1.42 4.28 -19.54
CA PHE A 595 -0.07 3.81 -19.82
C PHE A 595 -0.13 2.47 -20.56
N GLU A 596 0.80 2.27 -21.49
CA GLU A 596 0.97 1.03 -22.24
C GLU A 596 2.46 0.63 -22.22
N LYS A 597 2.74 -0.67 -22.28
CA LYS A 597 4.12 -1.18 -22.41
C LYS A 597 4.64 -0.87 -23.82
N MET A 598 5.71 -0.08 -23.89
CA MET A 598 6.41 0.24 -25.14
C MET A 598 7.91 -0.01 -24.97
N GLN A 599 8.63 -0.17 -26.07
CA GLN A 599 10.05 -0.48 -26.03
C GLN A 599 10.84 0.73 -25.54
N ALA A 600 11.45 0.64 -24.37
CA ALA A 600 12.27 1.69 -23.76
C ALA A 600 13.77 1.53 -24.07
N GLY A 601 14.12 0.36 -24.61
CA GLY A 601 15.50 -0.09 -24.69
C GLY A 601 15.60 -1.51 -25.20
N ILE A 602 16.74 -2.14 -24.92
CA ILE A 602 17.04 -3.50 -25.32
C ILE A 602 17.90 -4.22 -24.27
N LEU A 603 17.74 -5.53 -24.21
CA LEU A 603 18.65 -6.45 -23.56
C LEU A 603 19.46 -7.17 -24.65
N ALA A 604 20.77 -6.98 -24.66
CA ALA A 604 21.66 -7.56 -25.65
C ALA A 604 22.57 -8.62 -25.01
N GLY A 605 22.66 -9.79 -25.62
CA GLY A 605 23.48 -10.89 -25.12
C GLY A 605 23.99 -11.79 -26.24
N ALA A 606 25.05 -12.53 -25.94
CA ALA A 606 25.53 -13.60 -26.80
C ALA A 606 24.80 -14.90 -26.44
N ASP A 607 24.20 -15.56 -27.43
CA ASP A 607 23.63 -16.90 -27.25
C ASP A 607 24.72 -17.99 -27.25
N ALA A 608 25.86 -17.70 -27.87
CA ALA A 608 27.01 -18.59 -27.88
C ALA A 608 27.97 -18.28 -26.72
N VAL A 609 28.53 -19.34 -26.12
CA VAL A 609 29.62 -19.22 -25.15
C VAL A 609 30.89 -18.88 -25.91
N TYR A 610 31.30 -17.61 -25.84
CA TYR A 610 32.58 -17.18 -26.37
C TYR A 610 33.67 -17.41 -25.33
N PHE A 611 34.60 -18.31 -25.63
CA PHE A 611 35.87 -18.36 -24.91
C PHE A 611 36.70 -17.17 -25.38
N LEU A 612 36.64 -16.07 -24.61
CA LEU A 612 37.64 -15.01 -24.73
C LEU A 612 39.00 -15.70 -24.58
N GLN A 613 39.90 -15.51 -25.55
CA GLN A 613 41.30 -15.96 -25.50
C GLN A 613 42.07 -15.19 -24.42
N SER A 614 41.56 -15.22 -23.20
CA SER A 614 42.14 -14.61 -22.03
C SER A 614 43.19 -15.56 -21.47
N LYS A 615 44.20 -14.99 -20.80
CA LYS A 615 45.12 -15.75 -19.96
C LYS A 615 44.32 -16.38 -18.83
N SER A 616 43.87 -17.62 -19.02
CA SER A 616 43.28 -18.40 -17.94
C SER A 616 44.36 -18.59 -16.88
N LYS A 617 44.22 -17.91 -15.74
CA LYS A 617 45.09 -18.17 -14.59
C LYS A 617 44.55 -19.42 -13.90
N HIS A 618 45.27 -20.52 -14.06
CA HIS A 618 45.00 -21.72 -13.29
C HIS A 618 45.07 -21.35 -11.81
N THR A 619 43.95 -21.48 -11.10
CA THR A 619 43.89 -21.29 -9.66
C THR A 619 43.71 -22.65 -9.05
N ASP A 620 44.63 -23.02 -8.17
CA ASP A 620 44.49 -24.27 -7.43
C ASP A 620 43.32 -24.14 -6.47
N LEU A 621 42.31 -24.98 -6.69
CA LEU A 621 41.11 -25.00 -5.89
C LEU A 621 41.43 -25.72 -4.57
N ALA A 622 41.80 -24.93 -3.56
CA ALA A 622 42.03 -25.41 -2.20
C ALA A 622 40.71 -25.37 -1.43
N TYR A 623 40.37 -26.46 -0.76
CA TYR A 623 39.21 -26.55 0.12
C TYR A 623 39.68 -26.93 1.52
N GLU A 624 39.08 -26.33 2.54
CA GLU A 624 39.18 -26.81 3.91
C GLU A 624 37.99 -27.75 4.18
N SER A 625 38.28 -28.94 4.69
CA SER A 625 37.23 -29.89 5.11
C SER A 625 37.07 -29.83 6.62
N ILE A 626 35.93 -29.29 7.05
CA ILE A 626 35.53 -29.24 8.46
C ILE A 626 34.52 -30.35 8.70
N LEU A 627 34.86 -31.29 9.58
CA LEU A 627 33.95 -32.34 10.04
C LEU A 627 33.16 -31.80 11.23
N ILE A 628 31.84 -31.73 11.10
CA ILE A 628 30.94 -31.42 12.22
C ILE A 628 30.57 -32.74 12.88
N ASN A 629 31.02 -32.92 14.11
CA ASN A 629 30.73 -34.11 14.91
C ASN A 629 29.28 -34.06 15.46
N PRO A 630 28.72 -35.20 15.91
CA PRO A 630 27.36 -35.26 16.46
C PRO A 630 27.11 -34.34 17.68
N ASP A 631 28.17 -33.92 18.36
CA ASP A 631 28.16 -32.97 19.47
C ASP A 631 28.29 -31.51 19.03
N LEU A 632 28.16 -31.25 17.71
CA LEU A 632 28.30 -29.94 17.06
C LEU A 632 29.71 -29.32 17.16
N THR A 633 30.71 -30.08 17.61
CA THR A 633 32.10 -29.63 17.57
C THR A 633 32.67 -29.78 16.16
N SER A 634 33.50 -28.82 15.75
CA SER A 634 34.20 -28.86 14.47
C SER A 634 35.60 -29.43 14.65
N THR A 635 35.94 -30.47 13.90
CA THR A 635 37.32 -30.98 13.80
C THR A 635 37.86 -30.79 12.39
N GLN A 636 39.06 -30.23 12.26
CA GLN A 636 39.77 -30.22 10.98
C GLN A 636 40.14 -31.64 10.57
N ALA A 637 39.88 -31.99 9.32
CA ALA A 637 40.25 -33.31 8.79
C ALA A 637 41.78 -33.50 8.85
N THR A 638 42.25 -34.52 9.56
CA THR A 638 43.67 -34.80 9.82
C THR A 638 44.46 -35.30 8.61
N ASN A 639 43.81 -35.53 7.46
CA ASN A 639 44.47 -35.96 6.22
C ASN A 639 44.06 -35.07 5.02
N PRO A 640 44.91 -34.11 4.59
CA PRO A 640 44.60 -33.16 3.51
C PRO A 640 44.40 -33.81 2.14
N GLU A 641 44.91 -35.03 1.90
CA GLU A 641 44.77 -35.72 0.61
C GLU A 641 43.43 -36.43 0.46
N LEU A 642 42.83 -36.92 1.55
CA LEU A 642 41.47 -37.50 1.55
C LEU A 642 40.38 -36.41 1.54
N ALA A 643 40.73 -35.18 1.92
CA ALA A 643 39.85 -34.01 1.92
C ALA A 643 39.73 -33.33 0.54
N LYS A 644 40.59 -33.67 -0.43
CA LYS A 644 40.56 -33.13 -1.78
C LYS A 644 39.83 -34.08 -2.71
N ALA A 645 38.54 -33.82 -2.95
CA ALA A 645 37.88 -34.43 -4.10
C ALA A 645 38.59 -33.90 -5.37
N GLY A 646 39.39 -34.75 -6.01
CA GLY A 646 40.04 -34.40 -7.28
C GLY A 646 39.00 -33.93 -8.28
N TRP A 647 39.34 -32.97 -9.15
CA TRP A 647 38.38 -32.33 -10.08
C TRP A 647 37.53 -33.34 -10.87
N HIS A 648 38.09 -34.51 -11.20
CA HIS A 648 37.34 -35.61 -11.81
C HIS A 648 36.18 -36.10 -10.93
N ASN A 649 36.44 -36.38 -9.65
CA ASN A 649 35.45 -36.80 -8.65
C ASN A 649 34.47 -35.67 -8.34
N THR A 650 34.94 -34.43 -8.19
CA THR A 650 34.08 -33.26 -7.98
C THR A 650 33.14 -33.03 -9.16
N LYS A 651 33.63 -33.18 -10.41
CA LYS A 651 32.79 -33.09 -11.62
C LYS A 651 31.75 -34.22 -11.66
N TYR A 652 32.10 -35.41 -11.21
CA TYR A 652 31.17 -36.53 -11.07
C TYR A 652 30.11 -36.28 -9.98
N LEU A 653 30.53 -35.75 -8.83
CA LEU A 653 29.66 -35.37 -7.71
C LEU A 653 28.76 -34.19 -8.09
N MET A 654 29.25 -33.15 -8.77
CA MET A 654 28.44 -32.04 -9.27
C MET A 654 27.42 -32.49 -10.34
N ARG A 655 27.73 -33.54 -11.11
CA ARG A 655 26.78 -34.16 -12.04
C ARG A 655 25.74 -35.04 -11.35
N ARG A 656 26.01 -35.48 -10.12
CA ARG A 656 25.15 -36.40 -9.35
C ARG A 656 24.63 -35.80 -8.04
N ASN A 657 24.86 -34.53 -7.77
CA ASN A 657 24.41 -33.93 -6.52
C ASN A 657 22.88 -33.87 -6.48
N ALA A 658 22.34 -33.82 -5.26
CA ALA A 658 20.89 -33.85 -5.03
C ALA A 658 20.15 -32.77 -5.83
N VAL A 659 20.76 -31.59 -6.00
CA VAL A 659 20.21 -30.50 -6.81
C VAL A 659 20.13 -30.92 -8.29
N LYS A 660 21.21 -31.42 -8.90
CA LYS A 660 21.31 -31.85 -10.30
C LYS A 660 20.45 -33.06 -10.63
N GLN A 661 20.28 -33.98 -9.67
CA GLN A 661 19.42 -35.16 -9.80
C GLN A 661 17.96 -34.88 -9.46
N SER A 662 17.68 -33.80 -8.72
CA SER A 662 16.30 -33.39 -8.48
C SER A 662 15.65 -32.88 -9.78
N GLY A 663 14.33 -33.05 -9.88
CA GLY A 663 13.54 -32.43 -10.95
C GLY A 663 13.64 -30.90 -10.97
N LEU A 664 14.18 -30.25 -9.93
CA LEU A 664 14.26 -28.79 -9.79
C LEU A 664 15.15 -28.12 -10.85
N VAL A 665 16.14 -28.82 -11.43
CA VAL A 665 16.98 -28.27 -12.51
C VAL A 665 16.19 -28.09 -13.81
N ASN A 666 15.24 -28.99 -14.06
CA ASN A 666 14.43 -28.99 -15.29
C ASN A 666 12.99 -28.48 -15.07
N ALA A 667 12.60 -28.20 -13.82
CA ALA A 667 11.22 -27.84 -13.46
C ALA A 667 10.79 -26.42 -13.87
N GLY A 668 11.72 -25.57 -14.31
CA GLY A 668 11.41 -24.18 -14.69
C GLY A 668 10.66 -23.43 -13.58
N LYS A 669 9.59 -22.70 -13.94
CA LYS A 669 8.69 -22.02 -12.97
C LYS A 669 7.83 -22.99 -12.15
N GLY A 670 7.74 -24.27 -12.52
CA GLY A 670 6.97 -25.29 -11.82
C GLY A 670 7.50 -25.68 -10.44
N LYS A 671 8.67 -25.18 -10.04
CA LYS A 671 9.21 -25.34 -8.67
C LYS A 671 8.57 -24.41 -7.64
N TYR A 672 7.77 -23.43 -8.09
CA TYR A 672 7.06 -22.47 -7.23
C TYR A 672 5.56 -22.74 -7.16
N THR A 673 5.07 -23.82 -7.77
CA THR A 673 3.67 -24.23 -7.66
C THR A 673 3.48 -25.13 -6.44
N THR A 674 2.43 -24.88 -5.67
CA THR A 674 2.07 -25.70 -4.50
C THR A 674 1.66 -27.10 -4.96
N PRO A 675 2.16 -28.19 -4.35
CA PRO A 675 1.74 -29.54 -4.67
C PRO A 675 0.21 -29.68 -4.54
N GLY A 676 -0.49 -30.04 -5.62
CA GLY A 676 -1.94 -30.19 -5.64
C GLY A 676 -2.73 -29.03 -6.25
N LYS A 677 -2.10 -27.88 -6.55
CA LYS A 677 -2.68 -26.83 -7.40
C LYS A 677 -1.77 -26.58 -8.59
N SER A 678 -1.95 -27.34 -9.67
CA SER A 678 -1.45 -26.90 -10.96
C SER A 678 -2.17 -25.60 -11.30
N SER A 679 -1.49 -24.45 -11.29
CA SER A 679 -2.01 -23.29 -12.00
C SER A 679 -1.98 -23.64 -13.49
N LYS A 680 -3.05 -24.29 -13.97
CA LYS A 680 -3.34 -24.42 -15.39
C LYS A 680 -3.61 -23.06 -16.04
N ILE A 681 -3.74 -22.01 -15.22
CA ILE A 681 -3.90 -20.63 -15.62
C ILE A 681 -2.50 -20.00 -15.61
N MET A 682 -1.86 -19.93 -16.78
CA MET A 682 -0.84 -18.92 -17.01
C MET A 682 -1.59 -17.63 -17.35
N ILE A 683 -1.50 -16.63 -16.47
CA ILE A 683 -1.82 -15.26 -16.87
C ILE A 683 -0.68 -14.84 -17.78
N LEU A 684 -0.90 -14.99 -19.09
CA LEU A 684 -0.02 -14.44 -20.10
C LEU A 684 -0.16 -12.92 -20.07
N GLU A 685 0.90 -12.19 -20.43
CA GLU A 685 0.77 -10.75 -20.63
C GLU A 685 -0.28 -10.50 -21.72
N GLU A 686 -1.15 -9.52 -21.50
CA GLU A 686 -2.20 -9.18 -22.47
C GLU A 686 -1.55 -8.76 -23.80
N GLY A 687 -1.81 -9.56 -24.82
CA GLY A 687 -1.38 -9.29 -26.18
C GLY A 687 -2.57 -9.03 -27.09
N TYR A 688 -2.30 -8.40 -28.22
CA TYR A 688 -3.33 -7.89 -29.12
C TYR A 688 -3.23 -8.53 -30.51
N LEU A 689 -4.39 -8.70 -31.14
CA LEU A 689 -4.55 -9.29 -32.47
C LEU A 689 -5.25 -8.32 -33.40
N ILE A 690 -4.86 -8.32 -34.66
CA ILE A 690 -5.56 -7.59 -35.72
C ILE A 690 -6.53 -8.55 -36.41
N VAL A 691 -7.80 -8.23 -36.38
CA VAL A 691 -8.88 -9.06 -36.93
C VAL A 691 -9.74 -8.27 -37.89
N ARG A 692 -10.46 -8.97 -38.76
CA ARG A 692 -11.48 -8.33 -39.60
C ARG A 692 -12.69 -7.94 -38.77
N THR A 693 -13.27 -6.77 -39.06
CA THR A 693 -14.44 -6.26 -38.33
C THR A 693 -15.69 -7.12 -38.57
N ASP A 694 -15.77 -7.80 -39.71
CA ASP A 694 -16.98 -8.51 -40.14
C ASP A 694 -17.14 -9.90 -39.49
N ASP A 695 -16.03 -10.65 -39.33
CA ASP A 695 -16.04 -12.05 -38.91
C ASP A 695 -15.02 -12.40 -37.81
N LEU A 696 -14.31 -11.39 -37.29
CA LEU A 696 -13.23 -11.54 -36.30
C LEU A 696 -12.09 -12.47 -36.73
N SER A 697 -12.00 -12.83 -38.02
CA SER A 697 -10.93 -13.68 -38.51
C SER A 697 -9.58 -12.95 -38.45
N LEU A 698 -8.55 -13.70 -38.06
CA LEU A 698 -7.17 -13.24 -37.99
C LEU A 698 -6.68 -12.75 -39.36
N VAL A 699 -6.09 -11.55 -39.37
CA VAL A 699 -5.38 -11.06 -40.55
C VAL A 699 -4.02 -11.76 -40.63
N THR A 700 -3.80 -12.49 -41.72
CA THR A 700 -2.48 -13.02 -42.10
C THR A 700 -1.74 -12.01 -42.95
N PHE A 701 -0.59 -11.53 -42.47
CA PHE A 701 0.28 -10.63 -43.22
C PHE A 701 1.24 -11.41 -44.14
N ASP A 702 1.75 -10.73 -45.17
CA ASP A 702 2.78 -11.27 -46.06
C ASP A 702 4.14 -11.45 -45.33
N GLN A 703 5.10 -12.14 -45.95
CA GLN A 703 6.37 -12.58 -45.33
C GLN A 703 7.23 -11.46 -44.71
N ASP A 704 7.02 -10.20 -45.13
CA ASP A 704 7.81 -9.03 -44.70
C ASP A 704 7.19 -8.27 -43.51
N TRP A 705 6.08 -8.77 -42.95
CA TRP A 705 5.36 -8.13 -41.85
C TRP A 705 5.52 -8.90 -40.52
N PRO A 706 5.47 -8.22 -39.37
CA PRO A 706 5.43 -8.87 -38.07
C PRO A 706 4.26 -9.87 -37.96
N THR A 707 4.53 -11.02 -37.34
CA THR A 707 3.51 -12.06 -37.14
C THR A 707 2.39 -11.59 -36.20
N ASN A 708 1.14 -11.80 -36.61
CA ASN A 708 -0.06 -11.55 -35.81
C ASN A 708 -0.30 -12.70 -34.81
N ASP A 709 0.67 -12.97 -33.93
CA ASP A 709 0.72 -14.15 -33.06
C ASP A 709 0.20 -13.89 -31.63
N GLY A 710 -0.46 -12.76 -31.42
CA GLY A 710 -1.03 -12.37 -30.13
C GLY A 710 0.02 -11.89 -29.13
N LYS A 711 1.25 -11.57 -29.57
CA LYS A 711 2.29 -10.97 -28.72
C LYS A 711 2.53 -9.48 -29.02
N LEU A 712 1.72 -8.89 -29.88
CA LEU A 712 1.81 -7.46 -30.18
C LEU A 712 1.30 -6.65 -28.98
N THR A 713 2.01 -5.58 -28.64
CA THR A 713 1.46 -4.54 -27.76
C THR A 713 0.35 -3.80 -28.51
N ARG A 714 -0.61 -3.20 -27.78
CA ARG A 714 -1.75 -2.50 -28.37
C ARG A 714 -1.31 -1.48 -29.43
N ILE A 715 -0.34 -0.62 -29.09
CA ILE A 715 0.17 0.39 -30.02
C ILE A 715 0.81 -0.21 -31.28
N LYS A 716 1.57 -1.31 -31.16
CA LYS A 716 2.17 -1.99 -32.33
C LYS A 716 1.11 -2.61 -33.21
N ALA A 717 0.06 -3.18 -32.62
CA ALA A 717 -1.07 -3.70 -33.39
C ALA A 717 -1.83 -2.57 -34.11
N ASP A 718 -2.06 -1.43 -33.46
CA ASP A 718 -2.70 -0.27 -34.08
C ASP A 718 -1.84 0.31 -35.22
N GLU A 719 -0.52 0.49 -35.04
CA GLU A 719 0.38 1.00 -36.10
C GLU A 719 0.48 0.04 -37.29
N LEU A 720 0.55 -1.25 -37.01
CA LEU A 720 0.61 -2.26 -38.04
C LEU A 720 -0.72 -2.34 -38.81
N MET A 721 -1.86 -2.21 -38.11
CA MET A 721 -3.17 -2.09 -38.75
C MET A 721 -3.25 -0.84 -39.62
N ASP A 722 -2.84 0.33 -39.11
CA ASP A 722 -2.87 1.60 -39.85
C ASP A 722 -1.99 1.53 -41.11
N LYS A 723 -0.76 1.00 -40.99
CA LYS A 723 0.14 0.78 -42.12
C LYS A 723 -0.48 -0.16 -43.14
N TYR A 724 -1.11 -1.25 -42.69
CA TYR A 724 -1.72 -2.23 -43.58
C TYR A 724 -2.96 -1.64 -44.30
N LEU A 725 -3.75 -0.80 -43.63
CA LEU A 725 -4.88 -0.10 -44.21
C LEU A 725 -4.46 0.98 -45.22
N GLN A 726 -3.28 1.59 -45.08
CA GLN A 726 -2.73 2.48 -46.10
C GLN A 726 -2.43 1.74 -47.40
N GLU A 727 -1.91 0.51 -47.31
CA GLU A 727 -1.65 -0.35 -48.47
C GLU A 727 -2.93 -1.04 -48.98
N ASN A 728 -3.95 -1.22 -48.12
CA ASN A 728 -5.19 -1.94 -48.40
C ASN A 728 -6.44 -1.18 -47.90
N PRO A 729 -6.81 -0.05 -48.52
CA PRO A 729 -7.85 0.86 -48.01
C PRO A 729 -9.26 0.27 -47.97
N ASP A 730 -9.53 -0.79 -48.73
CA ASP A 730 -10.85 -1.43 -48.80
C ASP A 730 -11.12 -2.40 -47.63
N LYS A 731 -10.13 -2.67 -46.77
CA LYS A 731 -10.27 -3.61 -45.64
C LYS A 731 -10.83 -2.91 -44.41
N LYS A 732 -11.70 -3.59 -43.67
CA LYS A 732 -12.19 -3.15 -42.36
C LYS A 732 -11.58 -4.03 -41.28
N LEU A 733 -10.69 -3.43 -40.51
CA LEU A 733 -9.91 -4.10 -39.48
C LEU A 733 -10.18 -3.48 -38.12
N GLN A 734 -10.00 -4.26 -37.07
CA GLN A 734 -9.98 -3.80 -35.70
C GLN A 734 -8.95 -4.56 -34.89
N VAL A 735 -8.44 -3.93 -33.84
CA VAL A 735 -7.55 -4.57 -32.87
C VAL A 735 -8.37 -4.97 -31.65
N ILE A 736 -8.29 -6.25 -31.29
CA ILE A 736 -8.91 -6.81 -30.09
C ILE A 736 -7.85 -7.49 -29.22
N SER A 737 -8.14 -7.70 -27.94
CA SER A 737 -7.25 -8.50 -27.10
C SER A 737 -7.24 -9.95 -27.57
N ALA A 738 -6.12 -10.64 -27.38
CA ALA A 738 -6.00 -12.06 -27.71
C ALA A 738 -7.02 -12.90 -26.92
N TYR A 739 -7.34 -12.47 -25.69
CA TYR A 739 -8.36 -13.09 -24.85
C TYR A 739 -9.77 -12.93 -25.42
N GLU A 740 -10.17 -11.72 -25.83
CA GLU A 740 -11.48 -11.49 -26.47
C GLU A 740 -11.64 -12.29 -27.77
N HIS A 741 -10.55 -12.47 -28.53
CA HIS A 741 -10.57 -13.32 -29.72
C HIS A 741 -10.77 -14.80 -29.35
N GLU A 742 -10.12 -15.30 -28.31
CA GLU A 742 -10.32 -16.67 -27.81
C GLU A 742 -11.73 -16.91 -27.23
N GLU A 743 -12.38 -15.90 -26.65
CA GLU A 743 -13.78 -16.02 -26.21
C GLU A 743 -14.79 -15.97 -27.38
N ALA A 744 -14.45 -15.26 -28.46
CA ALA A 744 -15.32 -15.09 -29.62
C ALA A 744 -15.19 -16.19 -30.68
N ALA A 745 -14.05 -16.89 -30.72
CA ALA A 745 -13.75 -18.00 -31.64
C ALA A 745 -14.25 -19.36 -31.08
#